data_AF-A0A1U7DUS1-F1
#
_entry.id   AF-A0A1U7DUS1-F1
#
_cell.length_a   1.000
_cell.length_b   1.000
_cell.length_c   1.000
_cell.angle_alpha   90.00
_cell.angle_beta   90.00
_cell.angle_gamma   90.00
#
_symmetry.space_group_name_H-M   'P 1'
#
loop_
_entity.id
_entity.type
_entity.pdbx_description
1 polymer ?
#
loop_
_entity_poly.entity_id
_entity_poly.type
_entity_poly.pdbx_seq_one_letter_code
_entity_poly.pdbx_strand_id
1 'polypeptide(L)'
;MQATIENTNLTDAQILSAFNGTGMTLYLDTGDGLVSGTRSEQIATFSNGLNAGFGMDEGILFTTGRASDDLASRNNNVAKSFQAQSTTYTDSDLTGIFSQAINDVVIYKFKVTLDSNTTAIRAVFQFGSEEYPNYVGSYFNDAFGFFVRPISAGATLPGGASVINMARLPNSNNPISINTVNYGYAGSAGSATYSGLDLTQSEHYMVNGHTTTVNSNGRLNSNTNPGPFPVFIEYNGLTKLITYDLKDLTPGGTYEFKIAIADAGDTQYDSGVMLKRVQGTTGADVKIEKVIDMIDPAYGDEIEFTLTASNLGPYDAVGTVVQDVLPNGYTYVSHTADKGTYNPTTGEWSIGDIQAIFEEVELKIRATVNNTGNYTNVATILSDEPDPDYSNNTAIVTPNPICYEELVFYDDFGQSNSSINGGRTTSAYMPANSFAFANAHPTSTSDVQTSIDNNHYAVVSPGYIKNGWNPANLTSYFWTPAFYGENGPEAGAITDISGTQEGAVMAINADTSLDVFYERDINVLQGETYRAGFWMYLVEGPARIAIDIKEKDTGKLMGTFSSDTFPNSGNTQGKWINVELYFSVPTVAEAPCGIGDLVMEFRNDLNSNTGNNYYIDNLTLTRLGSLCPMPATPLVIECPKPSIIITNPMLRSRGRARN
;
A
#
# COMPACT_ATOMS: atom_id res chain seq x y z
N MET A 1 -15.37 -0.40 -13.84
CA MET A 1 -15.13 -0.90 -15.21
C MET A 1 -16.29 -1.82 -15.58
N GLN A 2 -16.29 -2.52 -16.71
CA GLN A 2 -17.34 -3.50 -17.06
C GLN A 2 -16.80 -4.92 -16.95
N ALA A 3 -17.69 -5.90 -16.76
CA ALA A 3 -17.31 -7.30 -16.86
C ALA A 3 -17.02 -7.66 -18.32
N THR A 4 -16.14 -8.63 -18.53
CA THR A 4 -15.84 -9.16 -19.86
C THR A 4 -16.75 -10.33 -20.13
N ILE A 5 -17.50 -10.27 -21.23
CA ILE A 5 -18.29 -11.41 -21.71
C ILE A 5 -17.35 -12.36 -22.43
N GLU A 6 -17.16 -13.56 -21.87
CA GLU A 6 -16.24 -14.55 -22.40
C GLU A 6 -16.88 -15.37 -23.53
N ASN A 7 -18.13 -15.77 -23.35
CA ASN A 7 -18.87 -16.57 -24.33
C ASN A 7 -20.38 -16.53 -24.06
N THR A 8 -21.18 -16.37 -25.12
CA THR A 8 -22.65 -16.47 -25.07
C THR A 8 -23.20 -17.71 -25.76
N ASN A 9 -22.38 -18.47 -26.51
CA ASN A 9 -22.81 -19.67 -27.22
C ASN A 9 -22.11 -20.92 -26.66
N LEU A 10 -22.42 -21.22 -25.40
CA LEU A 10 -21.74 -22.24 -24.59
C LEU A 10 -22.29 -23.65 -24.86
N THR A 11 -21.41 -24.62 -25.10
CA THR A 11 -21.79 -26.04 -25.02
C THR A 11 -22.10 -26.45 -23.58
N ASP A 12 -22.81 -27.56 -23.36
CA ASP A 12 -23.08 -28.05 -22.01
C ASP A 12 -21.82 -28.32 -21.18
N ALA A 13 -20.76 -28.83 -21.81
CA ALA A 13 -19.48 -29.03 -21.14
C ALA A 13 -18.87 -27.71 -20.67
N GLN A 14 -19.00 -26.63 -21.45
CA GLN A 14 -18.54 -25.30 -21.06
C GLN A 14 -19.40 -24.69 -19.96
N ILE A 15 -20.73 -24.90 -20.00
CA ILE A 15 -21.65 -24.48 -18.93
C ILE A 15 -21.25 -25.15 -17.62
N LEU A 16 -21.17 -26.49 -17.58
CA LEU A 16 -20.78 -27.21 -16.36
C LEU A 16 -19.40 -26.78 -15.86
N SER A 17 -18.42 -26.61 -16.76
CA SER A 17 -17.09 -26.17 -16.38
C SER A 17 -17.05 -24.77 -15.79
N ALA A 18 -17.95 -23.87 -16.19
CA ALA A 18 -17.96 -22.47 -15.75
C ALA A 18 -18.30 -22.32 -14.26
N PHE A 19 -19.04 -23.27 -13.69
CA PHE A 19 -19.41 -23.27 -12.27
C PHE A 19 -19.03 -24.56 -11.55
N ASN A 20 -18.14 -25.38 -12.11
CA ASN A 20 -17.62 -26.55 -11.40
C ASN A 20 -16.63 -26.14 -10.31
N GLY A 21 -16.77 -26.75 -9.13
CA GLY A 21 -15.84 -26.66 -8.01
C GLY A 21 -15.24 -28.01 -7.65
N THR A 22 -14.47 -28.04 -6.57
CA THR A 22 -13.88 -29.27 -6.01
C THR A 22 -14.89 -30.05 -5.17
N GLY A 23 -14.52 -31.25 -4.70
CA GLY A 23 -15.33 -32.04 -3.76
C GLY A 23 -16.52 -32.78 -4.39
N MET A 24 -16.69 -32.69 -5.70
CA MET A 24 -17.76 -33.35 -6.45
C MET A 24 -17.48 -33.40 -7.95
N THR A 25 -18.31 -34.14 -8.67
CA THR A 25 -18.31 -34.21 -10.14
C THR A 25 -19.67 -33.82 -10.70
N LEU A 26 -19.68 -32.83 -11.61
CA LEU A 26 -20.84 -32.44 -12.41
C LEU A 26 -20.92 -33.27 -13.71
N TYR A 27 -22.11 -33.72 -14.08
CA TYR A 27 -22.33 -34.39 -15.36
C TYR A 27 -23.79 -34.27 -15.82
N LEU A 28 -24.05 -34.64 -17.07
CA LEU A 28 -25.39 -34.68 -17.67
C LEU A 28 -25.75 -36.11 -18.10
N ASP A 29 -27.01 -36.49 -17.92
CA ASP A 29 -27.63 -37.64 -18.56
C ASP A 29 -28.61 -37.21 -19.67
N THR A 30 -29.25 -38.18 -20.33
CA THR A 30 -30.24 -37.91 -21.37
C THR A 30 -31.45 -37.16 -20.79
N GLY A 31 -31.72 -35.97 -21.33
CA GLY A 31 -32.82 -35.09 -20.87
C GLY A 31 -32.39 -34.00 -19.88
N ASP A 32 -31.12 -33.98 -19.48
CA ASP A 32 -30.52 -32.87 -18.74
C ASP A 32 -29.99 -31.77 -19.68
N GLY A 33 -29.32 -30.76 -19.12
CA GLY A 33 -28.87 -29.57 -19.84
C GLY A 33 -29.95 -28.49 -19.86
N LEU A 34 -30.02 -27.74 -20.96
CA LEU A 34 -31.01 -26.68 -21.14
C LEU A 34 -32.38 -27.27 -21.49
N VAL A 35 -33.31 -27.25 -20.54
CA VAL A 35 -34.67 -27.76 -20.68
C VAL A 35 -35.62 -26.68 -21.23
N SER A 36 -35.41 -25.43 -20.86
CA SER A 36 -36.14 -24.26 -21.36
C SER A 36 -35.19 -23.07 -21.50
N GLY A 37 -35.44 -22.21 -22.48
CA GLY A 37 -34.67 -21.00 -22.77
C GLY A 37 -33.83 -21.08 -24.05
N THR A 38 -33.25 -19.95 -24.45
CA THR A 38 -32.40 -19.81 -25.62
C THR A 38 -30.93 -19.68 -25.21
N ARG A 39 -30.18 -20.77 -25.33
CA ARG A 39 -28.77 -20.87 -24.94
C ARG A 39 -27.89 -19.70 -25.38
N SER A 40 -27.99 -19.28 -26.64
CA SER A 40 -27.14 -18.25 -27.23
C SER A 40 -27.48 -16.82 -26.79
N GLU A 41 -28.62 -16.63 -26.12
CA GLU A 41 -29.13 -15.32 -25.71
C GLU A 41 -29.19 -15.20 -24.20
N GLN A 42 -29.64 -16.24 -23.50
CA GLN A 42 -29.99 -16.23 -22.07
C GLN A 42 -28.90 -16.80 -21.15
N ILE A 43 -27.76 -17.24 -21.71
CA ILE A 43 -26.66 -17.83 -20.93
C ILE A 43 -25.33 -17.24 -21.39
N ALA A 44 -24.52 -16.76 -20.45
CA ALA A 44 -23.17 -16.27 -20.75
C ALA A 44 -22.19 -16.50 -19.61
N THR A 45 -20.92 -16.72 -19.93
CA THR A 45 -19.84 -16.68 -18.94
C THR A 45 -19.19 -15.30 -18.94
N PHE A 46 -18.76 -14.85 -17.76
CA PHE A 46 -18.11 -13.55 -17.60
C PHE A 46 -16.87 -13.63 -16.70
N SER A 47 -15.97 -12.65 -16.87
CA SER A 47 -14.81 -12.39 -16.01
C SER A 47 -14.73 -10.89 -15.67
N ASN A 48 -13.73 -10.48 -14.88
CA ASN A 48 -13.52 -9.08 -14.47
C ASN A 48 -14.70 -8.47 -13.70
N GLY A 49 -15.44 -9.31 -12.98
CA GLY A 49 -16.69 -8.96 -12.32
C GLY A 49 -16.51 -8.09 -11.08
N LEU A 50 -15.42 -8.25 -10.31
CA LEU A 50 -15.14 -7.38 -9.16
C LEU A 50 -14.94 -5.93 -9.60
N ASN A 51 -14.22 -5.75 -10.72
CA ASN A 51 -14.04 -4.45 -11.36
C ASN A 51 -15.32 -3.88 -11.98
N ALA A 52 -16.32 -4.73 -12.23
CA ALA A 52 -17.67 -4.36 -12.64
C ALA A 52 -18.60 -4.05 -11.46
N GLY A 53 -18.17 -4.26 -10.21
CA GLY A 53 -18.98 -4.06 -9.02
C GLY A 53 -19.80 -5.28 -8.58
N PHE A 54 -19.63 -6.43 -9.23
CA PHE A 54 -20.18 -7.70 -8.74
C PHE A 54 -19.43 -8.15 -7.47
N GLY A 55 -20.08 -9.00 -6.67
CA GLY A 55 -19.43 -9.68 -5.54
C GLY A 55 -18.53 -10.85 -5.95
N MET A 56 -18.38 -11.11 -7.25
CA MET A 56 -17.60 -12.21 -7.80
C MET A 56 -16.83 -11.75 -9.04
N ASP A 57 -15.63 -12.28 -9.25
CA ASP A 57 -14.80 -11.88 -10.40
C ASP A 57 -15.15 -12.61 -11.69
N GLU A 58 -15.64 -13.83 -11.58
CA GLU A 58 -16.01 -14.66 -12.72
C GLU A 58 -17.20 -15.55 -12.36
N GLY A 59 -17.93 -15.97 -13.37
CA GLY A 59 -19.09 -16.84 -13.20
C GLY A 59 -19.88 -17.05 -14.48
N ILE A 60 -21.10 -17.56 -14.31
CA ILE A 60 -22.08 -17.75 -15.38
C ILE A 60 -23.35 -16.96 -15.05
N LEU A 61 -23.93 -16.32 -16.07
CA LEU A 61 -25.23 -15.66 -16.03
C LEU A 61 -26.29 -16.58 -16.64
N PHE A 62 -27.41 -16.75 -15.94
CA PHE A 62 -28.68 -17.18 -16.51
C PHE A 62 -29.66 -16.02 -16.39
N THR A 63 -30.24 -15.58 -17.50
CA THR A 63 -31.11 -14.40 -17.57
C THR A 63 -32.39 -14.70 -18.33
N THR A 64 -33.49 -14.09 -17.93
CA THR A 64 -34.75 -14.10 -18.70
C THR A 64 -34.64 -13.18 -19.92
N GLY A 65 -33.77 -12.17 -19.87
CA GLY A 65 -33.45 -11.26 -20.97
C GLY A 65 -32.35 -11.74 -21.90
N ARG A 66 -31.50 -10.81 -22.37
CA ARG A 66 -30.35 -11.13 -23.24
C ARG A 66 -29.05 -10.84 -22.51
N ALA A 67 -28.28 -11.88 -22.24
CA ALA A 67 -27.03 -11.81 -21.50
C ALA A 67 -26.01 -10.81 -22.08
N SER A 68 -25.97 -10.63 -23.40
CA SER A 68 -25.10 -9.62 -24.03
C SER A 68 -25.52 -8.19 -23.77
N ASP A 69 -26.81 -7.95 -23.56
CA ASP A 69 -27.36 -6.63 -23.23
C ASP A 69 -27.24 -6.37 -21.73
N ASP A 70 -27.53 -7.37 -20.90
CA ASP A 70 -27.50 -7.29 -19.44
C ASP A 70 -26.09 -6.97 -18.91
N LEU A 71 -25.07 -7.71 -19.35
CA LEU A 71 -23.68 -7.57 -18.88
C LEU A 71 -22.93 -6.40 -19.52
N ALA A 72 -23.38 -5.88 -20.66
CA ALA A 72 -22.68 -4.83 -21.42
C ALA A 72 -23.26 -3.42 -21.19
N SER A 73 -24.24 -3.27 -20.30
CA SER A 73 -24.87 -1.99 -20.00
C SER A 73 -24.58 -1.52 -18.57
N ARG A 74 -24.66 -0.20 -18.37
CA ARG A 74 -24.39 0.47 -17.09
C ARG A 74 -25.67 0.92 -16.37
N ASN A 75 -26.79 0.26 -16.70
CA ASN A 75 -28.14 0.66 -16.32
C ASN A 75 -28.48 2.12 -16.68
N ASN A 76 -28.15 2.54 -17.90
CA ASN A 76 -28.44 3.90 -18.36
C ASN A 76 -29.91 4.09 -18.79
N ASN A 77 -30.70 3.01 -18.88
CA ASN A 77 -32.12 3.04 -19.23
C ASN A 77 -32.94 2.44 -18.10
N VAL A 78 -34.17 2.92 -17.88
CA VAL A 78 -35.04 2.38 -16.83
C VAL A 78 -35.30 0.87 -17.01
N ALA A 79 -35.22 0.37 -18.25
CA ALA A 79 -35.13 -1.04 -18.61
C ALA A 79 -34.65 -1.20 -20.06
N LYS A 80 -34.09 -2.36 -20.39
CA LYS A 80 -33.71 -2.79 -21.74
C LYS A 80 -34.14 -4.25 -21.99
N SER A 81 -35.46 -4.43 -21.98
CA SER A 81 -36.18 -5.67 -22.25
C SER A 81 -35.71 -6.45 -23.49
N PHE A 82 -35.64 -7.77 -23.34
CA PHE A 82 -35.55 -8.73 -24.41
C PHE A 82 -36.51 -9.92 -24.19
N GLN A 83 -37.41 -10.16 -25.16
CA GLN A 83 -38.31 -11.30 -25.14
C GLN A 83 -37.68 -12.51 -25.83
N ALA A 84 -37.45 -13.59 -25.09
CA ALA A 84 -36.92 -14.82 -25.64
C ALA A 84 -37.98 -15.59 -26.44
N GLN A 85 -37.54 -16.47 -27.37
CA GLN A 85 -38.42 -17.15 -28.34
C GLN A 85 -39.47 -18.09 -27.73
N SER A 86 -39.42 -18.40 -26.43
CA SER A 86 -40.39 -19.23 -25.71
C SER A 86 -41.00 -18.46 -24.55
N THR A 87 -41.99 -17.61 -24.86
CA THR A 87 -42.54 -16.61 -23.93
C THR A 87 -43.23 -17.19 -22.70
N THR A 88 -43.58 -18.49 -22.67
CA THR A 88 -44.15 -19.14 -21.48
C THR A 88 -43.73 -20.60 -21.31
N TYR A 89 -43.35 -20.98 -20.09
CA TYR A 89 -43.09 -22.36 -19.66
C TYR A 89 -43.56 -22.56 -18.21
N THR A 90 -44.21 -23.68 -17.89
CA THR A 90 -44.66 -23.96 -16.52
C THR A 90 -43.80 -25.04 -15.87
N ASP A 91 -43.03 -24.64 -14.86
CA ASP A 91 -42.29 -25.55 -14.00
C ASP A 91 -42.93 -25.60 -12.60
N SER A 92 -43.15 -26.79 -12.06
CA SER A 92 -43.83 -26.96 -10.77
C SER A 92 -43.06 -26.38 -9.58
N ASP A 93 -41.73 -26.39 -9.64
CA ASP A 93 -40.93 -25.87 -8.52
C ASP A 93 -40.90 -24.35 -8.57
N LEU A 94 -40.77 -23.77 -9.76
CA LEU A 94 -40.76 -22.32 -9.96
C LEU A 94 -42.13 -21.71 -9.65
N THR A 95 -43.22 -22.34 -10.14
CA THR A 95 -44.58 -21.93 -9.77
C THR A 95 -44.93 -22.18 -8.31
N GLY A 96 -44.18 -23.08 -7.64
CA GLY A 96 -44.21 -23.26 -6.19
C GLY A 96 -43.57 -22.11 -5.41
N ILE A 97 -42.64 -21.35 -6.01
CA ILE A 97 -42.13 -20.09 -5.46
C ILE A 97 -43.16 -18.98 -5.69
N PHE A 98 -43.57 -18.79 -6.95
CA PHE A 98 -44.59 -17.82 -7.31
C PHE A 98 -45.36 -18.28 -8.55
N SER A 99 -46.69 -18.38 -8.45
CA SER A 99 -47.50 -19.05 -9.47
C SER A 99 -47.49 -18.40 -10.86
N GLN A 100 -47.07 -17.14 -10.97
CA GLN A 100 -46.98 -16.42 -12.25
C GLN A 100 -45.56 -16.36 -12.81
N ALA A 101 -44.56 -16.97 -12.17
CA ALA A 101 -43.19 -17.07 -12.68
C ALA A 101 -43.13 -18.13 -13.80
N ILE A 102 -43.63 -17.74 -14.97
CA ILE A 102 -43.82 -18.62 -16.13
C ILE A 102 -43.32 -18.01 -17.43
N ASN A 103 -42.82 -16.77 -17.42
CA ASN A 103 -42.41 -16.05 -18.62
C ASN A 103 -40.89 -16.09 -18.80
N ASP A 104 -40.44 -16.09 -20.07
CA ASP A 104 -39.03 -16.10 -20.49
C ASP A 104 -38.12 -17.10 -19.74
N VAL A 105 -38.72 -18.24 -19.38
CA VAL A 105 -38.15 -19.17 -18.42
C VAL A 105 -36.88 -19.84 -18.92
N VAL A 106 -35.83 -19.77 -18.10
CA VAL A 106 -34.61 -20.55 -18.27
C VAL A 106 -34.57 -21.68 -17.25
N ILE A 107 -34.43 -22.92 -17.73
CA ILE A 107 -34.26 -24.10 -16.86
C ILE A 107 -33.04 -24.87 -17.32
N TYR A 108 -32.08 -25.03 -16.42
CA TYR A 108 -30.89 -25.83 -16.64
C TYR A 108 -30.80 -26.95 -15.59
N LYS A 109 -30.72 -28.20 -16.05
CA LYS A 109 -30.60 -29.38 -15.20
C LYS A 109 -29.24 -30.04 -15.34
N PHE A 110 -28.71 -30.54 -14.24
CA PHE A 110 -27.48 -31.33 -14.22
C PHE A 110 -27.45 -32.26 -13.02
N LYS A 111 -26.48 -33.16 -13.00
CA LYS A 111 -26.27 -34.11 -11.90
C LYS A 111 -24.96 -33.83 -11.19
N VAL A 112 -24.98 -34.09 -9.89
CA VAL A 112 -23.83 -33.96 -9.00
C VAL A 112 -23.62 -35.30 -8.32
N THR A 113 -22.42 -35.87 -8.45
CA THR A 113 -21.96 -36.94 -7.56
C THR A 113 -20.94 -36.36 -6.61
N LEU A 114 -21.19 -36.48 -5.31
CA LEU A 114 -20.27 -36.04 -4.27
C LEU A 114 -19.05 -36.95 -4.17
N ASP A 115 -17.91 -36.39 -3.79
CA ASP A 115 -16.76 -37.21 -3.40
C ASP A 115 -17.07 -37.99 -2.11
N SER A 116 -16.25 -39.01 -1.80
CA SER A 116 -16.52 -39.96 -0.71
C SER A 116 -16.59 -39.36 0.69
N ASN A 117 -16.05 -38.15 0.88
CA ASN A 117 -15.99 -37.45 2.17
C ASN A 117 -16.86 -36.18 2.19
N THR A 118 -17.41 -35.77 1.05
CA THR A 118 -18.16 -34.52 0.91
C THR A 118 -19.55 -34.66 1.54
N THR A 119 -19.85 -33.77 2.48
CA THR A 119 -21.11 -33.76 3.25
C THR A 119 -21.91 -32.48 3.03
N ALA A 120 -21.34 -31.47 2.37
CA ALA A 120 -22.04 -30.23 2.06
C ALA A 120 -21.73 -29.75 0.64
N ILE A 121 -22.67 -28.99 0.08
CA ILE A 121 -22.50 -28.25 -1.17
C ILE A 121 -22.70 -26.77 -0.89
N ARG A 122 -21.77 -25.96 -1.36
CA ARG A 122 -21.85 -24.50 -1.36
C ARG A 122 -22.25 -23.99 -2.75
N ALA A 123 -23.24 -23.11 -2.78
CA ALA A 123 -23.57 -22.30 -3.96
C ALA A 123 -23.38 -20.82 -3.63
N VAL A 124 -22.78 -20.06 -4.55
CA VAL A 124 -22.56 -18.62 -4.39
C VAL A 124 -23.14 -17.89 -5.59
N PHE A 125 -24.07 -16.97 -5.37
CA PHE A 125 -24.78 -16.31 -6.47
C PHE A 125 -25.24 -14.89 -6.12
N GLN A 126 -25.64 -14.13 -7.14
CA GLN A 126 -26.34 -12.85 -7.03
C GLN A 126 -27.55 -12.86 -7.96
N PHE A 127 -28.68 -12.36 -7.48
CA PHE A 127 -29.89 -12.18 -8.27
C PHE A 127 -30.11 -10.69 -8.55
N GLY A 128 -30.49 -10.33 -9.77
CA GLY A 128 -30.81 -8.96 -10.15
C GLY A 128 -32.05 -8.90 -11.03
N SER A 129 -32.71 -7.73 -11.05
CA SER A 129 -33.89 -7.50 -11.87
C SER A 129 -34.02 -6.03 -12.29
N GLU A 130 -34.60 -5.81 -13.46
CA GLU A 130 -35.07 -4.50 -13.93
C GLU A 130 -36.37 -4.04 -13.24
N GLU A 131 -37.14 -4.95 -12.62
CA GLU A 131 -38.39 -4.61 -11.93
C GLU A 131 -38.17 -3.78 -10.66
N TYR A 132 -36.95 -3.83 -10.11
CA TYR A 132 -36.58 -2.98 -9.00
C TYR A 132 -36.58 -1.50 -9.39
N PRO A 133 -36.91 -0.60 -8.45
CA PRO A 133 -37.62 -0.83 -7.21
C PRO A 133 -39.15 -0.78 -7.44
N ASN A 134 -39.61 -0.45 -8.64
CA ASN A 134 -40.98 0.01 -8.92
C ASN A 134 -42.04 -1.02 -8.54
N TYR A 135 -41.72 -2.29 -8.72
CA TYR A 135 -42.68 -3.38 -8.62
C TYR A 135 -42.57 -4.21 -7.33
N VAL A 136 -41.66 -3.83 -6.42
CA VAL A 136 -41.57 -4.43 -5.08
C VAL A 136 -42.91 -4.30 -4.36
N GLY A 137 -43.46 -5.42 -3.90
CA GLY A 137 -44.79 -5.53 -3.31
C GLY A 137 -45.91 -5.66 -4.34
N SER A 138 -45.64 -6.25 -5.51
CA SER A 138 -46.64 -6.51 -6.55
C SER A 138 -46.58 -7.95 -7.04
N TYR A 139 -47.38 -8.26 -8.07
CA TYR A 139 -47.40 -9.57 -8.71
C TYR A 139 -46.30 -9.75 -9.78
N PHE A 140 -45.63 -8.67 -10.14
CA PHE A 140 -44.36 -8.64 -10.86
C PHE A 140 -43.26 -8.98 -9.85
N ASN A 141 -43.07 -10.28 -9.68
CA ASN A 141 -42.24 -10.88 -8.64
C ASN A 141 -41.43 -12.03 -9.23
N ASP A 142 -40.55 -11.68 -10.15
CA ASP A 142 -39.61 -12.59 -10.80
C ASP A 142 -38.92 -13.46 -9.76
N ALA A 143 -38.78 -14.74 -10.11
CA ALA A 143 -38.40 -15.78 -9.17
C ALA A 143 -37.17 -16.53 -9.65
N PHE A 144 -36.25 -16.75 -8.72
CA PHE A 144 -35.10 -17.62 -8.91
C PHE A 144 -35.22 -18.85 -8.00
N GLY A 145 -35.01 -20.03 -8.58
CA GLY A 145 -34.97 -21.30 -7.89
C GLY A 145 -33.70 -22.08 -8.21
N PHE A 146 -33.10 -22.66 -7.18
CA PHE A 146 -31.96 -23.56 -7.32
C PHE A 146 -32.22 -24.85 -6.54
N PHE A 147 -32.78 -25.84 -7.21
CA PHE A 147 -33.37 -27.02 -6.57
C PHE A 147 -32.40 -28.20 -6.57
N VAL A 148 -32.40 -28.93 -5.46
CA VAL A 148 -31.60 -30.16 -5.26
C VAL A 148 -32.52 -31.31 -4.90
N ARG A 149 -32.32 -32.49 -5.51
CA ARG A 149 -33.05 -33.72 -5.23
C ARG A 149 -32.09 -34.91 -5.13
N PRO A 150 -32.24 -35.82 -4.15
CA PRO A 150 -31.44 -37.04 -4.12
C PRO A 150 -31.94 -38.02 -5.20
N ILE A 151 -31.03 -38.63 -5.96
CA ILE A 151 -31.38 -39.56 -7.05
C ILE A 151 -30.72 -40.94 -6.95
N SER A 152 -29.58 -41.07 -6.26
CA SER A 152 -29.01 -42.40 -5.98
C SER A 152 -29.67 -43.06 -4.77
N ALA A 153 -29.69 -44.39 -4.76
CA ALA A 153 -30.17 -45.15 -3.60
C ALA A 153 -29.36 -44.78 -2.34
N GLY A 154 -30.06 -44.44 -1.26
CA GLY A 154 -29.44 -44.05 0.01
C GLY A 154 -28.99 -42.59 0.12
N ALA A 155 -29.01 -41.81 -0.96
CA ALA A 155 -28.79 -40.36 -0.87
C ALA A 155 -29.99 -39.69 -0.19
N THR A 156 -29.69 -38.76 0.73
CA THR A 156 -30.69 -38.02 1.49
C THR A 156 -30.36 -36.54 1.53
N LEU A 157 -31.40 -35.73 1.69
CA LEU A 157 -31.28 -34.30 1.99
C LEU A 157 -31.56 -34.07 3.48
N PRO A 158 -31.11 -32.93 4.04
CA PRO A 158 -31.44 -32.49 5.39
C PRO A 158 -32.91 -32.72 5.76
N GLY A 159 -33.12 -33.31 6.95
CA GLY A 159 -34.47 -33.57 7.48
C GLY A 159 -35.30 -34.57 6.66
N GLY A 160 -34.70 -35.30 5.71
CA GLY A 160 -35.41 -36.23 4.82
C GLY A 160 -36.24 -35.53 3.73
N ALA A 161 -35.90 -34.28 3.39
CA ALA A 161 -36.60 -33.54 2.34
C ALA A 161 -36.50 -34.24 0.97
N SER A 162 -37.56 -34.15 0.16
CA SER A 162 -37.54 -34.65 -1.22
C SER A 162 -36.95 -33.65 -2.22
N VAL A 163 -36.94 -32.36 -1.86
CA VAL A 163 -36.35 -31.27 -2.63
C VAL A 163 -35.97 -30.13 -1.68
N ILE A 164 -34.83 -29.48 -1.93
CA ILE A 164 -34.44 -28.23 -1.27
C ILE A 164 -34.21 -27.16 -2.32
N ASN A 165 -34.66 -25.93 -2.06
CA ASN A 165 -34.33 -24.74 -2.86
C ASN A 165 -33.20 -23.96 -2.16
N MET A 166 -32.03 -23.90 -2.77
CA MET A 166 -30.85 -23.15 -2.31
C MET A 166 -30.90 -21.66 -2.68
N ALA A 167 -31.84 -21.23 -3.52
CA ALA A 167 -32.04 -19.82 -3.87
C ALA A 167 -32.75 -19.07 -2.72
N ARG A 168 -32.09 -18.96 -1.57
CA ARG A 168 -32.59 -18.36 -0.32
C ARG A 168 -31.46 -17.64 0.40
N LEU A 169 -31.80 -16.68 1.26
CA LEU A 169 -30.83 -16.14 2.22
C LEU A 169 -30.51 -17.20 3.29
N PRO A 170 -29.28 -17.25 3.84
CA PRO A 170 -28.89 -18.27 4.84
C PRO A 170 -29.83 -18.35 6.06
N ASN A 171 -30.38 -17.21 6.46
CA ASN A 171 -31.23 -17.08 7.64
C ASN A 171 -32.73 -16.93 7.30
N SER A 172 -33.12 -17.14 6.04
CA SER A 172 -34.51 -16.99 5.59
C SER A 172 -35.05 -18.25 4.93
N ASN A 173 -36.29 -18.60 5.25
CA ASN A 173 -37.01 -19.67 4.58
C ASN A 173 -37.65 -19.21 3.25
N ASN A 174 -37.66 -17.91 2.97
CA ASN A 174 -38.27 -17.35 1.77
C ASN A 174 -37.33 -17.53 0.56
N PRO A 175 -37.82 -18.05 -0.57
CA PRO A 175 -37.12 -17.99 -1.85
C PRO A 175 -36.73 -16.56 -2.23
N ILE A 176 -35.62 -16.42 -2.94
CA ILE A 176 -35.19 -15.13 -3.48
C ILE A 176 -36.10 -14.74 -4.64
N SER A 177 -36.69 -13.57 -4.50
CA SER A 177 -37.50 -12.88 -5.49
C SER A 177 -37.47 -11.38 -5.17
N ILE A 178 -38.07 -10.57 -6.04
CA ILE A 178 -38.14 -9.11 -5.86
C ILE A 178 -38.85 -8.71 -4.57
N ASN A 179 -39.88 -9.46 -4.18
CA ASN A 179 -40.63 -9.23 -2.96
C ASN A 179 -39.92 -9.71 -1.69
N THR A 180 -38.79 -10.43 -1.77
CA THR A 180 -38.14 -10.99 -0.57
C THR A 180 -36.78 -10.37 -0.24
N VAL A 181 -36.07 -9.82 -1.23
CA VAL A 181 -34.83 -9.06 -1.02
C VAL A 181 -34.90 -7.74 -1.79
N ASN A 182 -35.06 -6.63 -1.08
CA ASN A 182 -35.31 -5.32 -1.68
C ASN A 182 -34.81 -4.20 -0.76
N TYR A 183 -34.98 -2.94 -1.17
CA TYR A 183 -34.54 -1.76 -0.41
C TYR A 183 -35.29 -1.50 0.92
N GLY A 184 -36.21 -2.38 1.33
CA GLY A 184 -36.97 -2.25 2.57
C GLY A 184 -38.23 -1.38 2.47
N TYR A 185 -38.63 -1.04 1.25
CA TYR A 185 -39.86 -0.30 0.97
C TYR A 185 -40.55 -0.89 -0.27
N ALA A 186 -41.88 -0.89 -0.26
CA ALA A 186 -42.65 -1.21 -1.46
C ALA A 186 -42.38 -0.15 -2.55
N GLY A 187 -42.42 -0.60 -3.80
CA GLY A 187 -42.25 0.22 -4.99
C GLY A 187 -43.43 1.13 -5.29
N SER A 188 -43.23 2.06 -6.22
CA SER A 188 -44.28 3.00 -6.64
C SER A 188 -45.54 2.31 -7.20
N ALA A 189 -45.38 1.15 -7.83
CA ALA A 189 -46.46 0.32 -8.37
C ALA A 189 -46.87 -0.85 -7.43
N GLY A 190 -46.15 -1.07 -6.33
CA GLY A 190 -46.43 -2.13 -5.38
C GLY A 190 -47.21 -1.69 -4.14
N SER A 191 -47.44 -2.61 -3.20
CA SER A 191 -48.15 -2.39 -1.94
C SER A 191 -47.37 -2.95 -0.76
N ALA A 192 -47.18 -2.15 0.29
CA ALA A 192 -46.53 -2.56 1.54
C ALA A 192 -47.32 -3.61 2.35
N THR A 193 -48.54 -3.96 1.91
CA THR A 193 -49.39 -4.99 2.51
C THR A 193 -49.57 -6.20 1.58
N TYR A 194 -48.78 -6.29 0.52
CA TYR A 194 -48.84 -7.41 -0.41
C TYR A 194 -48.47 -8.72 0.29
N SER A 195 -49.24 -9.78 0.02
CA SER A 195 -49.01 -11.09 0.64
C SER A 195 -47.70 -11.69 0.15
N GLY A 196 -46.82 -12.11 1.07
CA GLY A 196 -45.51 -12.67 0.74
C GLY A 196 -44.40 -11.63 0.54
N LEU A 197 -44.66 -10.35 0.81
CA LEU A 197 -43.65 -9.29 0.83
C LEU A 197 -42.82 -9.35 2.13
N ASP A 198 -41.50 -9.34 1.99
CA ASP A 198 -40.54 -9.16 3.07
C ASP A 198 -39.70 -7.91 2.80
N LEU A 199 -39.81 -6.92 3.68
CA LEU A 199 -39.09 -5.65 3.62
C LEU A 199 -37.92 -5.60 4.62
N THR A 200 -37.63 -6.70 5.31
CA THR A 200 -36.64 -6.71 6.41
C THR A 200 -35.20 -7.02 5.94
N GLN A 201 -35.04 -7.47 4.69
CA GLN A 201 -33.79 -8.00 4.16
C GLN A 201 -32.94 -6.96 3.40
N SER A 202 -33.11 -5.66 3.68
CA SER A 202 -32.47 -4.58 2.91
C SER A 202 -30.94 -4.55 3.02
N GLU A 203 -30.37 -5.15 4.05
CA GLU A 203 -28.92 -5.28 4.21
C GLU A 203 -28.28 -6.19 3.16
N HIS A 204 -29.06 -7.09 2.56
CA HIS A 204 -28.64 -8.00 1.50
C HIS A 204 -28.93 -7.46 0.10
N TYR A 205 -29.38 -6.21 -0.02
CA TYR A 205 -29.73 -5.58 -1.28
C TYR A 205 -28.72 -4.49 -1.69
N MET A 206 -28.48 -4.38 -3.00
CA MET A 206 -27.65 -3.38 -3.65
C MET A 206 -28.51 -2.56 -4.60
N VAL A 207 -28.55 -1.25 -4.38
CA VAL A 207 -29.14 -0.28 -5.31
C VAL A 207 -28.22 -0.15 -6.52
N ASN A 208 -28.76 -0.28 -7.73
CA ASN A 208 -28.01 -0.01 -8.94
C ASN A 208 -28.77 0.97 -9.83
N GLY A 209 -28.64 2.27 -9.57
CA GLY A 209 -29.19 3.31 -10.44
C GLY A 209 -30.55 3.86 -10.04
N HIS A 210 -31.35 3.17 -9.23
CA HIS A 210 -32.71 3.61 -8.90
C HIS A 210 -32.82 4.59 -7.71
N THR A 211 -33.98 5.24 -7.59
CA THR A 211 -34.29 6.15 -6.46
C THR A 211 -34.49 5.41 -5.14
N THR A 212 -34.04 6.02 -4.05
CA THR A 212 -34.21 5.53 -2.67
C THR A 212 -35.12 6.42 -1.84
N THR A 213 -35.73 7.42 -2.48
CA THR A 213 -36.61 8.39 -1.82
C THR A 213 -38.04 7.87 -1.72
N VAL A 214 -38.66 8.10 -0.56
CA VAL A 214 -40.00 7.61 -0.22
C VAL A 214 -41.02 8.74 -0.39
N ASN A 215 -42.16 8.43 -1.01
CA ASN A 215 -43.28 9.35 -1.20
C ASN A 215 -44.18 9.45 0.04
N SER A 216 -45.18 10.33 -0.01
CA SER A 216 -46.14 10.55 1.09
C SER A 216 -46.97 9.33 1.47
N ASN A 217 -47.01 8.29 0.62
CA ASN A 217 -47.73 7.04 0.87
C ASN A 217 -46.83 5.95 1.46
N GLY A 218 -45.58 6.28 1.84
CA GLY A 218 -44.64 5.33 2.43
C GLY A 218 -44.06 4.33 1.41
N ARG A 219 -44.08 4.65 0.11
CA ARG A 219 -43.53 3.82 -0.97
C ARG A 219 -42.39 4.53 -1.68
N LEU A 220 -41.49 3.79 -2.33
CA LEU A 220 -40.45 4.40 -3.16
C LEU A 220 -41.07 5.21 -4.31
N ASN A 221 -40.42 6.32 -4.66
CA ASN A 221 -40.74 7.08 -5.86
C ASN A 221 -40.48 6.23 -7.11
N SER A 222 -41.12 6.58 -8.23
CA SER A 222 -40.89 5.88 -9.49
C SER A 222 -39.45 6.05 -9.96
N ASN A 223 -38.89 4.96 -10.48
CA ASN A 223 -37.54 4.93 -10.99
C ASN A 223 -37.37 5.79 -12.24
N THR A 224 -36.36 6.66 -12.22
CA THR A 224 -35.92 7.48 -13.35
C THR A 224 -34.43 7.27 -13.64
N ASN A 225 -33.83 6.21 -13.10
CA ASN A 225 -32.39 5.95 -13.06
C ASN A 225 -31.52 7.16 -12.66
N PRO A 226 -31.75 7.76 -11.48
CA PRO A 226 -30.97 8.91 -11.04
C PRO A 226 -29.48 8.61 -10.76
N GLY A 227 -29.07 7.35 -10.65
CA GLY A 227 -27.76 6.96 -10.13
C GLY A 227 -27.69 7.00 -8.60
N PRO A 228 -26.58 6.55 -7.99
CA PRO A 228 -25.35 6.05 -8.62
C PRO A 228 -25.48 4.62 -9.17
N PHE A 229 -24.56 4.25 -10.07
CA PHE A 229 -24.48 2.93 -10.72
C PHE A 229 -23.24 2.17 -10.21
N PRO A 230 -23.28 1.62 -8.99
CA PRO A 230 -22.15 0.89 -8.42
C PRO A 230 -21.83 -0.40 -9.16
N VAL A 231 -22.79 -0.96 -9.91
CA VAL A 231 -22.61 -2.20 -10.67
C VAL A 231 -22.80 -1.92 -12.17
N PHE A 232 -21.87 -2.39 -12.99
CA PHE A 232 -21.95 -2.30 -14.45
C PHE A 232 -22.80 -3.48 -14.97
N ILE A 233 -24.11 -3.35 -14.85
CA ILE A 233 -25.12 -4.27 -15.36
C ILE A 233 -26.42 -3.49 -15.61
N GLU A 234 -27.33 -3.99 -16.46
CA GLU A 234 -28.61 -3.33 -16.72
C GLU A 234 -29.59 -3.37 -15.54
N TYR A 235 -29.52 -4.38 -14.66
CA TYR A 235 -30.49 -4.51 -13.56
C TYR A 235 -30.50 -3.31 -12.61
N ASN A 236 -31.71 -2.83 -12.28
CA ASN A 236 -31.94 -1.70 -11.39
C ASN A 236 -31.54 -2.01 -9.94
N GLY A 237 -31.64 -3.27 -9.55
CA GLY A 237 -31.33 -3.74 -8.20
C GLY A 237 -30.79 -5.14 -8.22
N LEU A 238 -29.92 -5.44 -7.26
CA LEU A 238 -29.32 -6.76 -7.11
C LEU A 238 -29.25 -7.16 -5.65
N THR A 239 -29.18 -8.46 -5.38
CA THR A 239 -28.70 -8.93 -4.08
C THR A 239 -27.20 -8.67 -3.96
N LYS A 240 -26.70 -8.45 -2.75
CA LYS A 240 -25.30 -8.70 -2.41
C LYS A 240 -24.96 -10.17 -2.71
N LEU A 241 -23.67 -10.52 -2.67
CA LEU A 241 -23.24 -11.91 -2.83
C LEU A 241 -23.93 -12.81 -1.78
N ILE A 242 -24.68 -13.80 -2.24
CA ILE A 242 -25.36 -14.77 -1.39
C ILE A 242 -24.55 -16.07 -1.44
N THR A 243 -24.23 -16.60 -0.26
CA THR A 243 -23.60 -17.91 -0.09
C THR A 243 -24.59 -18.82 0.61
N TYR A 244 -25.00 -19.92 -0.03
CA TYR A 244 -25.89 -20.91 0.55
C TYR A 244 -25.18 -22.25 0.68
N ASP A 245 -25.22 -22.80 1.89
CA ASP A 245 -24.61 -24.08 2.22
C ASP A 245 -25.66 -25.14 2.50
N LEU A 246 -25.76 -26.11 1.58
CA LEU A 246 -26.56 -27.29 1.76
C LEU A 246 -25.75 -28.37 2.47
N LYS A 247 -25.96 -28.51 3.78
CA LYS A 247 -25.26 -29.45 4.67
C LYS A 247 -25.94 -30.82 4.74
N ASP A 248 -25.38 -31.72 5.54
CA ASP A 248 -25.93 -33.04 5.87
C ASP A 248 -26.30 -33.91 4.65
N LEU A 249 -25.54 -33.75 3.56
CA LEU A 249 -25.65 -34.59 2.37
C LEU A 249 -24.94 -35.92 2.61
N THR A 250 -25.47 -36.97 1.99
CA THR A 250 -24.86 -38.31 2.01
C THR A 250 -23.58 -38.32 1.16
N PRO A 251 -22.40 -38.64 1.74
CA PRO A 251 -21.15 -38.73 0.98
C PRO A 251 -21.20 -39.79 -0.11
N GLY A 252 -20.57 -39.52 -1.26
CA GLY A 252 -20.68 -40.37 -2.45
C GLY A 252 -22.07 -40.39 -3.11
N GLY A 253 -23.05 -39.68 -2.55
CA GLY A 253 -24.41 -39.62 -3.07
C GLY A 253 -24.51 -38.83 -4.36
N THR A 254 -25.49 -39.18 -5.20
CA THR A 254 -25.81 -38.47 -6.43
C THR A 254 -27.13 -37.71 -6.29
N TYR A 255 -27.13 -36.47 -6.78
CA TYR A 255 -28.24 -35.53 -6.72
C TYR A 255 -28.53 -34.93 -8.09
N GLU A 256 -29.80 -34.66 -8.39
CA GLU A 256 -30.22 -33.79 -9.50
C GLU A 256 -30.25 -32.35 -8.99
N PHE A 257 -29.64 -31.46 -9.77
CA PHE A 257 -29.66 -30.02 -9.57
C PHE A 257 -30.45 -29.37 -10.71
N LYS A 258 -31.24 -28.34 -10.37
CA LYS A 258 -32.00 -27.54 -11.32
C LYS A 258 -31.91 -26.06 -11.01
N ILE A 259 -31.34 -25.29 -11.93
CA ILE A 259 -31.37 -23.82 -11.94
C ILE A 259 -32.60 -23.40 -12.74
N ALA A 260 -33.45 -22.56 -12.17
CA ALA A 260 -34.65 -22.06 -12.82
C ALA A 260 -34.85 -20.58 -12.51
N ILE A 261 -35.07 -19.76 -13.54
CA ILE A 261 -35.40 -18.35 -13.41
C ILE A 261 -36.49 -18.00 -14.42
N ALA A 262 -37.43 -17.13 -14.03
CA ALA A 262 -38.52 -16.68 -14.88
C ALA A 262 -39.03 -15.32 -14.45
N ASP A 263 -39.55 -14.61 -15.44
CA ASP A 263 -40.32 -13.39 -15.21
C ASP A 263 -41.72 -13.75 -14.72
N ALA A 264 -42.25 -12.89 -13.86
CA ALA A 264 -43.54 -13.07 -13.23
C ALA A 264 -44.54 -12.02 -13.71
N GLY A 265 -45.60 -12.46 -14.38
CA GLY A 265 -46.72 -11.59 -14.75
C GLY A 265 -46.51 -10.81 -16.06
N ASP A 266 -45.27 -10.53 -16.48
CA ASP A 266 -44.96 -10.04 -17.83
C ASP A 266 -43.67 -10.63 -18.43
N THR A 267 -43.29 -10.11 -19.60
CA THR A 267 -42.11 -10.46 -20.42
C THR A 267 -41.34 -9.18 -20.78
N GLN A 268 -41.46 -8.14 -19.96
CA GLN A 268 -40.98 -6.79 -20.29
C GLN A 268 -39.80 -6.37 -19.41
N TYR A 269 -39.70 -6.85 -18.19
CA TYR A 269 -38.60 -6.52 -17.30
C TYR A 269 -37.84 -7.78 -16.96
N ASP A 270 -36.55 -7.76 -17.30
CA ASP A 270 -35.76 -8.97 -17.26
C ASP A 270 -35.05 -9.13 -15.90
N SER A 271 -34.75 -10.38 -15.56
CA SER A 271 -34.09 -10.79 -14.34
C SER A 271 -32.95 -11.77 -14.64
N GLY A 272 -31.93 -11.76 -13.79
CA GLY A 272 -30.76 -12.61 -13.96
C GLY A 272 -30.20 -13.14 -12.66
N VAL A 273 -29.55 -14.30 -12.76
CA VAL A 273 -28.70 -14.85 -11.71
C VAL A 273 -27.28 -15.03 -12.21
N MET A 274 -26.35 -14.36 -11.55
CA MET A 274 -24.93 -14.63 -11.68
C MET A 274 -24.55 -15.69 -10.65
N LEU A 275 -24.11 -16.85 -11.13
CA LEU A 275 -23.70 -17.99 -10.33
C LEU A 275 -22.18 -18.15 -10.42
N LYS A 276 -21.52 -18.18 -9.26
CA LYS A 276 -20.12 -18.59 -9.13
C LYS A 276 -20.05 -20.12 -9.10
N ARG A 277 -18.84 -20.67 -8.91
CA ARG A 277 -18.62 -22.10 -8.66
C ARG A 277 -19.56 -22.66 -7.59
N VAL A 278 -20.19 -23.78 -7.91
CA VAL A 278 -20.78 -24.69 -6.93
C VAL A 278 -19.67 -25.62 -6.50
N GLN A 279 -19.45 -25.84 -5.20
CA GLN A 279 -18.38 -26.71 -4.72
C GLN A 279 -18.85 -27.64 -3.60
N GLY A 280 -18.33 -28.87 -3.60
CA GLY A 280 -18.44 -29.78 -2.49
C GLY A 280 -17.45 -29.41 -1.39
N THR A 281 -17.86 -29.53 -0.14
CA THR A 281 -17.02 -29.26 1.02
C THR A 281 -17.27 -30.26 2.15
N THR A 282 -16.24 -30.44 2.98
CA THR A 282 -16.13 -31.49 4.01
C THR A 282 -16.05 -30.93 5.44
N GLY A 283 -15.87 -29.62 5.61
CA GLY A 283 -15.52 -29.01 6.90
C GLY A 283 -15.57 -27.48 6.89
N ALA A 284 -14.99 -26.86 7.92
CA ALA A 284 -14.76 -25.42 7.97
C ALA A 284 -13.70 -24.99 6.93
N ASP A 285 -13.57 -23.69 6.67
CA ASP A 285 -12.58 -23.08 5.75
C ASP A 285 -12.06 -21.83 6.44
N VAL A 286 -10.90 -21.92 7.10
CA VAL A 286 -10.40 -20.87 7.99
C VAL A 286 -9.40 -19.99 7.28
N LYS A 287 -9.71 -18.70 7.20
CA LYS A 287 -8.88 -17.69 6.54
C LYS A 287 -8.24 -16.77 7.57
N ILE A 288 -7.03 -16.32 7.27
CA ILE A 288 -6.35 -15.25 8.02
C ILE A 288 -5.94 -14.11 7.10
N GLU A 289 -6.25 -12.89 7.51
CA GLU A 289 -5.70 -11.67 6.92
C GLU A 289 -4.82 -10.96 7.93
N LYS A 290 -3.81 -10.23 7.44
CA LYS A 290 -2.89 -9.48 8.27
C LYS A 290 -2.53 -8.17 7.59
N VAL A 291 -2.64 -7.08 8.34
CA VAL A 291 -2.24 -5.75 7.90
C VAL A 291 -1.39 -5.07 8.96
N ILE A 292 -0.66 -4.03 8.54
CA ILE A 292 0.11 -3.14 9.40
C ILE A 292 -0.37 -1.71 9.16
N ASP A 293 -0.40 -0.89 10.21
CA ASP A 293 -0.82 0.50 10.13
C ASP A 293 0.23 1.43 9.47
N MET A 294 1.51 1.05 9.50
CA MET A 294 2.62 1.82 8.93
C MET A 294 3.66 0.92 8.23
N ILE A 295 3.82 1.08 6.92
CA ILE A 295 4.72 0.21 6.11
C ILE A 295 6.19 0.63 6.15
N ASP A 296 6.49 1.92 6.35
CA ASP A 296 7.86 2.46 6.44
C ASP A 296 8.09 3.17 7.79
N PRO A 297 7.99 2.47 8.94
CA PRO A 297 8.13 3.07 10.26
C PRO A 297 9.58 3.47 10.55
N ALA A 298 9.79 4.51 11.35
CA ALA A 298 11.12 4.77 11.90
C ALA A 298 11.46 3.76 13.00
N TYR A 299 12.74 3.49 13.21
CA TYR A 299 13.17 2.72 14.38
C TYR A 299 12.69 3.39 15.67
N GLY A 300 12.09 2.61 16.57
CA GLY A 300 11.51 3.07 17.84
C GLY A 300 10.03 3.44 17.75
N ASP A 301 9.46 3.54 16.55
CA ASP A 301 8.02 3.75 16.39
C ASP A 301 7.27 2.53 16.93
N GLU A 302 6.08 2.80 17.50
CA GLU A 302 5.11 1.77 17.83
C GLU A 302 4.17 1.59 16.63
N ILE A 303 4.07 0.35 16.15
CA ILE A 303 3.18 -0.06 15.06
C ILE A 303 2.12 -1.03 15.59
N GLU A 304 1.01 -1.14 14.86
CA GLU A 304 -0.07 -2.09 15.13
C GLU A 304 -0.20 -3.09 13.97
N PHE A 305 -0.03 -4.37 14.28
CA PHE A 305 -0.47 -5.46 13.42
C PHE A 305 -1.91 -5.79 13.73
N THR A 306 -2.76 -5.82 12.70
CA THR A 306 -4.14 -6.27 12.80
C THR A 306 -4.30 -7.58 12.05
N LEU A 307 -4.71 -8.62 12.76
CA LEU A 307 -5.03 -9.93 12.22
C LEU A 307 -6.53 -10.15 12.27
N THR A 308 -7.11 -10.56 11.15
CA THR A 308 -8.54 -10.89 11.04
C THR A 308 -8.68 -12.35 10.67
N ALA A 309 -9.18 -13.16 11.61
CA ALA A 309 -9.48 -14.57 11.39
C ALA A 309 -10.96 -14.75 11.07
N SER A 310 -11.28 -15.55 10.06
CA SER A 310 -12.65 -15.82 9.66
C SER A 310 -12.85 -17.27 9.22
N ASN A 311 -14.09 -17.73 9.31
CA ASN A 311 -14.49 -19.03 8.79
C ASN A 311 -15.39 -18.83 7.57
N LEU A 312 -14.79 -19.01 6.39
CA LEU A 312 -15.51 -18.98 5.14
C LEU A 312 -16.39 -20.20 5.00
N GLY A 313 -16.12 -21.33 5.66
CA GLY A 313 -16.74 -22.64 5.45
C GLY A 313 -18.16 -22.77 5.99
N PRO A 314 -18.89 -23.82 5.58
CA PRO A 314 -20.25 -24.06 6.03
C PRO A 314 -20.33 -24.58 7.45
N TYR A 315 -19.29 -25.22 7.97
CA TYR A 315 -19.28 -25.78 9.32
C TYR A 315 -18.49 -24.89 10.24
N ASP A 316 -18.86 -24.84 11.53
CA ASP A 316 -18.10 -24.10 12.53
C ASP A 316 -16.66 -24.65 12.58
N ALA A 317 -15.69 -23.74 12.70
CA ALA A 317 -14.28 -24.08 12.87
C ALA A 317 -14.02 -24.23 14.36
N VAL A 318 -13.85 -25.44 14.85
CA VAL A 318 -13.61 -25.77 16.25
C VAL A 318 -12.11 -25.77 16.53
N GLY A 319 -11.75 -25.36 17.75
CA GLY A 319 -10.35 -25.41 18.19
C GLY A 319 -9.42 -24.52 17.37
N THR A 320 -9.93 -23.41 16.82
CA THR A 320 -9.17 -22.54 15.93
C THR A 320 -8.02 -21.86 16.68
N VAL A 321 -6.83 -21.94 16.10
CA VAL A 321 -5.59 -21.34 16.62
C VAL A 321 -4.86 -20.62 15.49
N VAL A 322 -4.34 -19.43 15.79
CA VAL A 322 -3.41 -18.70 14.92
C VAL A 322 -2.03 -18.70 15.54
N GLN A 323 -1.01 -18.99 14.74
CA GLN A 323 0.40 -18.90 15.10
C GLN A 323 1.02 -17.66 14.45
N ASP A 324 1.40 -16.69 15.26
CA ASP A 324 2.00 -15.43 14.86
C ASP A 324 3.02 -14.95 15.90
N VAL A 325 4.26 -15.40 15.73
CA VAL A 325 5.39 -14.99 16.58
C VAL A 325 5.95 -13.68 16.04
N LEU A 326 5.96 -12.62 16.85
CA LEU A 326 6.67 -11.40 16.51
C LEU A 326 8.17 -11.72 16.33
N PRO A 327 8.76 -11.43 15.16
CA PRO A 327 10.19 -11.64 14.96
C PRO A 327 11.01 -10.64 15.79
N ASN A 328 12.31 -10.90 15.94
CA ASN A 328 13.21 -10.10 16.78
C ASN A 328 13.44 -8.66 16.28
N GLY A 329 12.96 -8.31 15.08
CA GLY A 329 12.86 -6.92 14.62
C GLY A 329 11.83 -6.09 15.39
N TYR A 330 11.07 -6.70 16.29
CA TYR A 330 10.08 -6.02 17.12
C TYR A 330 10.25 -6.33 18.59
N THR A 331 9.84 -5.38 19.43
CA THR A 331 9.65 -5.57 20.87
C THR A 331 8.17 -5.47 21.18
N TYR A 332 7.59 -6.54 21.73
CA TYR A 332 6.18 -6.59 22.09
C TYR A 332 5.80 -5.51 23.14
N VAL A 333 4.69 -4.81 22.91
CA VAL A 333 4.16 -3.77 23.83
C VAL A 333 2.86 -4.24 24.48
N SER A 334 1.83 -4.50 23.66
CA SER A 334 0.50 -4.89 24.14
C SER A 334 -0.28 -5.63 23.05
N HIS A 335 -1.42 -6.22 23.42
CA HIS A 335 -2.36 -6.78 22.44
C HIS A 335 -3.81 -6.61 22.93
N THR A 336 -4.75 -6.64 22.00
CA THR A 336 -6.19 -6.78 22.28
C THR A 336 -6.77 -7.80 21.33
N ALA A 337 -7.54 -8.75 21.86
CA ALA A 337 -8.23 -9.76 21.08
C ALA A 337 -9.74 -9.66 21.35
N ASP A 338 -10.55 -9.68 20.29
CA ASP A 338 -12.01 -9.68 20.43
C ASP A 338 -12.52 -11.02 20.99
N LYS A 339 -11.78 -12.09 20.72
CA LYS A 339 -12.07 -13.46 21.16
C LYS A 339 -10.78 -14.20 21.48
N GLY A 340 -10.85 -15.11 22.44
CA GLY A 340 -9.72 -15.96 22.79
C GLY A 340 -8.60 -15.24 23.56
N THR A 341 -7.41 -15.83 23.56
CA THR A 341 -6.24 -15.29 24.26
C THR A 341 -4.98 -15.40 23.41
N TYR A 342 -4.17 -14.34 23.36
CA TYR A 342 -2.87 -14.35 22.69
C TYR A 342 -1.72 -14.45 23.69
N ASN A 343 -0.77 -15.34 23.43
CA ASN A 343 0.46 -15.47 24.19
C ASN A 343 1.64 -14.86 23.39
N PRO A 344 2.16 -13.69 23.76
CA PRO A 344 3.23 -13.02 23.02
C PRO A 344 4.58 -13.75 23.07
N THR A 345 4.76 -14.72 23.98
CA THR A 345 6.00 -15.51 24.06
C THR A 345 6.00 -16.63 23.02
N THR A 346 4.86 -17.30 22.84
CA THR A 346 4.73 -18.40 21.88
C THR A 346 4.19 -17.96 20.54
N GLY A 347 3.62 -16.74 20.45
CA GLY A 347 2.88 -16.25 19.29
C GLY A 347 1.54 -16.95 19.06
N GLU A 348 1.06 -17.74 20.01
CA GLU A 348 -0.18 -18.50 19.85
C GLU A 348 -1.39 -17.64 20.23
N TRP A 349 -2.34 -17.47 19.30
CA TRP A 349 -3.66 -16.93 19.56
C TRP A 349 -4.68 -18.08 19.56
N SER A 350 -5.08 -18.49 20.76
CA SER A 350 -6.11 -19.52 20.97
C SER A 350 -7.49 -18.86 20.88
N ILE A 351 -8.17 -19.00 19.73
CA ILE A 351 -9.48 -18.38 19.46
C ILE A 351 -10.62 -19.25 20.02
N GLY A 352 -10.51 -20.57 19.85
CA GLY A 352 -11.61 -21.50 20.07
C GLY A 352 -12.49 -21.57 18.82
N ASP A 353 -13.81 -21.60 19.00
CA ASP A 353 -14.71 -21.86 17.87
C ASP A 353 -14.94 -20.57 17.06
N ILE A 354 -14.92 -20.65 15.72
CA ILE A 354 -15.39 -19.60 14.82
C ILE A 354 -16.60 -20.13 14.06
N GLN A 355 -17.75 -19.53 14.29
CA GLN A 355 -19.03 -19.92 13.70
C GLN A 355 -18.97 -19.83 12.18
N ALA A 356 -19.65 -20.76 11.52
CA ALA A 356 -19.79 -20.74 10.07
C ALA A 356 -20.46 -19.45 9.59
N ILE A 357 -19.98 -18.91 8.47
CA ILE A 357 -20.61 -17.81 7.74
C ILE A 357 -20.75 -16.51 8.58
N PHE A 358 -19.86 -15.55 8.33
CA PHE A 358 -19.87 -14.16 8.82
C PHE A 358 -19.33 -13.88 10.23
N GLU A 359 -18.80 -14.85 10.98
CA GLU A 359 -18.00 -14.51 12.16
C GLU A 359 -16.56 -14.16 11.73
N GLU A 360 -16.18 -12.91 11.98
CA GLU A 360 -14.80 -12.44 11.93
C GLU A 360 -14.38 -12.07 13.34
N VAL A 361 -13.16 -12.44 13.72
CA VAL A 361 -12.58 -12.07 15.00
C VAL A 361 -11.22 -11.45 14.77
N GLU A 362 -10.89 -10.44 15.59
CA GLU A 362 -9.69 -9.65 15.41
C GLU A 362 -8.71 -9.79 16.57
N LEU A 363 -7.42 -9.78 16.23
CA LEU A 363 -6.30 -9.60 17.15
C LEU A 363 -5.46 -8.41 16.69
N LYS A 364 -5.28 -7.44 17.59
CA LYS A 364 -4.36 -6.32 17.41
C LYS A 364 -3.14 -6.51 18.27
N ILE A 365 -1.96 -6.44 17.68
CA ILE A 365 -0.67 -6.57 18.38
C ILE A 365 0.10 -5.25 18.19
N ARG A 366 0.42 -4.58 19.29
CA ARG A 366 1.27 -3.40 19.32
C ARG A 366 2.70 -3.78 19.62
N ALA A 367 3.63 -3.29 18.82
CA ALA A 367 5.05 -3.56 19.00
C ALA A 367 5.91 -2.35 18.60
N THR A 368 7.04 -2.19 19.27
CA THR A 368 8.07 -1.21 18.94
C THR A 368 9.02 -1.79 17.89
N VAL A 369 9.33 -1.01 16.85
CA VAL A 369 10.27 -1.41 15.79
C VAL A 369 11.71 -1.28 16.29
N ASN A 370 12.43 -2.39 16.34
CA ASN A 370 13.86 -2.41 16.71
C ASN A 370 14.71 -1.96 15.51
N ASN A 371 15.94 -1.54 15.76
CA ASN A 371 16.87 -1.10 14.70
C ASN A 371 17.62 -2.24 14.01
N THR A 372 17.41 -3.47 14.46
CA THR A 372 18.00 -4.68 13.90
C THR A 372 17.02 -5.84 14.06
N GLY A 373 17.17 -6.87 13.23
CA GLY A 373 16.34 -8.08 13.28
C GLY A 373 15.61 -8.35 11.98
N ASN A 374 14.73 -9.35 12.01
CA ASN A 374 13.83 -9.65 10.90
C ASN A 374 12.51 -8.92 11.10
N TYR A 375 12.02 -8.27 10.04
CA TYR A 375 10.75 -7.52 10.06
C TYR A 375 9.61 -8.27 9.38
N THR A 376 9.88 -9.36 8.66
CA THR A 376 8.83 -10.20 8.06
C THR A 376 8.09 -10.95 9.16
N ASN A 377 6.82 -10.63 9.33
CA ASN A 377 5.93 -11.27 10.30
C ASN A 377 4.87 -12.09 9.56
N VAL A 378 4.71 -13.34 10.00
CA VAL A 378 3.90 -14.37 9.32
C VAL A 378 2.90 -14.92 10.31
N ALA A 379 1.63 -14.91 9.93
CA ALA A 379 0.55 -15.52 10.68
C ALA A 379 0.01 -16.74 9.91
N THR A 380 -0.22 -17.85 10.61
CA THR A 380 -0.85 -19.06 10.04
C THR A 380 -2.01 -19.51 10.91
N ILE A 381 -3.15 -19.84 10.30
CA ILE A 381 -4.37 -20.29 10.99
C ILE A 381 -4.65 -21.78 10.77
N LEU A 382 -5.13 -22.46 11.81
CA LEU A 382 -5.53 -23.87 11.78
C LEU A 382 -6.83 -24.06 12.58
N SER A 383 -7.60 -25.07 12.22
CA SER A 383 -8.76 -25.59 12.98
C SER A 383 -8.73 -27.11 13.02
N ASP A 384 -9.60 -27.74 13.82
CA ASP A 384 -9.68 -29.20 13.94
C ASP A 384 -10.36 -29.86 12.71
N GLU A 385 -11.21 -29.10 12.01
CA GLU A 385 -11.89 -29.55 10.80
C GLU A 385 -10.97 -29.58 9.57
N PRO A 386 -11.21 -30.49 8.60
CA PRO A 386 -10.52 -30.44 7.31
C PRO A 386 -10.86 -29.17 6.53
N ASP A 387 -9.83 -28.38 6.25
CA ASP A 387 -9.94 -27.17 5.42
C ASP A 387 -9.92 -27.50 3.91
N PRO A 388 -10.91 -27.05 3.12
CA PRO A 388 -10.92 -27.26 1.67
C PRO A 388 -9.99 -26.32 0.89
N ASP A 389 -9.50 -25.21 1.46
CA ASP A 389 -8.64 -24.21 0.81
C ASP A 389 -7.52 -23.68 1.72
N TYR A 390 -6.47 -24.48 1.92
CA TYR A 390 -5.27 -24.08 2.68
C TYR A 390 -4.51 -22.86 2.13
N SER A 391 -4.84 -22.36 0.92
CA SER A 391 -4.11 -21.23 0.32
C SER A 391 -4.39 -19.91 1.03
N ASN A 392 -5.49 -19.83 1.78
CA ASN A 392 -5.94 -18.65 2.51
C ASN A 392 -5.56 -18.68 4.02
N ASN A 393 -4.86 -19.73 4.46
CA ASN A 393 -4.53 -19.98 5.87
C ASN A 393 -3.19 -19.34 6.30
N THR A 394 -2.57 -18.50 5.47
CA THR A 394 -1.31 -17.82 5.78
C THR A 394 -1.34 -16.37 5.30
N ALA A 395 -0.94 -15.45 6.17
CA ALA A 395 -0.78 -14.03 5.85
C ALA A 395 0.62 -13.53 6.23
N ILE A 396 1.20 -12.69 5.38
CA ILE A 396 2.59 -12.20 5.51
C ILE A 396 2.60 -10.68 5.35
N VAL A 397 3.29 -9.99 6.25
CA VAL A 397 3.58 -8.56 6.13
C VAL A 397 5.07 -8.32 6.40
N THR A 398 5.70 -7.50 5.57
CA THR A 398 7.10 -7.07 5.72
C THR A 398 7.16 -5.55 5.55
N PRO A 399 7.24 -4.77 6.65
CA PRO A 399 7.54 -3.35 6.55
C PRO A 399 9.00 -3.12 6.19
N ASN A 400 9.31 -1.88 5.78
CA ASN A 400 10.65 -1.39 5.53
C ASN A 400 11.02 -0.32 6.56
N PRO A 401 11.42 -0.70 7.78
CA PRO A 401 11.86 0.27 8.77
C PRO A 401 13.00 1.15 8.27
N ILE A 402 12.92 2.44 8.58
CA ILE A 402 13.90 3.44 8.16
C ILE A 402 14.58 4.08 9.37
N CYS A 403 15.79 4.59 9.12
CA CYS A 403 16.37 5.57 10.03
C CYS A 403 15.60 6.89 9.90
N TYR A 404 15.20 7.47 11.02
CA TYR A 404 14.70 8.84 11.03
C TYR A 404 15.85 9.81 10.75
N GLU A 405 15.71 10.62 9.70
CA GLU A 405 16.69 11.62 9.31
C GLU A 405 16.01 12.98 9.10
N GLU A 406 16.60 14.05 9.65
CA GLU A 406 16.13 15.43 9.48
C GLU A 406 17.28 16.28 8.92
N LEU A 407 17.12 16.78 7.69
CA LEU A 407 18.12 17.62 7.04
C LEU A 407 18.19 19.00 7.71
N VAL A 408 19.34 19.34 8.29
CA VAL A 408 19.61 20.65 8.89
C VAL A 408 20.03 21.65 7.82
N PHE A 409 20.97 21.26 6.96
CA PHE A 409 21.32 22.03 5.76
C PHE A 409 21.87 21.14 4.65
N TYR A 410 21.75 21.66 3.43
CA TYR A 410 22.40 21.16 2.22
C TYR A 410 23.03 22.35 1.48
N ASP A 411 24.20 22.14 0.88
CA ASP A 411 24.90 23.11 0.05
C ASP A 411 25.67 22.39 -1.07
N ASP A 412 25.26 22.64 -2.31
CA ASP A 412 25.88 22.15 -3.55
C ASP A 412 26.71 23.23 -4.24
N PHE A 413 26.89 24.39 -3.60
CA PHE A 413 27.52 25.58 -4.18
C PHE A 413 26.80 26.17 -5.41
N GLY A 414 25.64 25.62 -5.81
CA GLY A 414 24.80 26.06 -6.91
C GLY A 414 25.40 25.82 -8.30
N GLN A 415 25.18 26.80 -9.20
CA GLN A 415 25.73 26.76 -10.55
C GLN A 415 26.78 27.86 -10.72
N SER A 416 27.95 27.47 -11.23
CA SER A 416 28.99 28.43 -11.55
C SER A 416 28.96 28.76 -13.04
N ASN A 417 28.42 29.93 -13.39
CA ASN A 417 28.27 30.35 -14.79
C ASN A 417 29.65 30.63 -15.42
N SER A 418 30.05 29.78 -16.35
CA SER A 418 31.28 29.88 -17.14
C SER A 418 31.47 31.22 -17.88
N SER A 419 30.38 31.94 -18.17
CA SER A 419 30.40 33.26 -18.82
C SER A 419 30.69 34.42 -17.85
N ILE A 420 30.66 34.18 -16.53
CA ILE A 420 30.90 35.19 -15.48
C ILE A 420 32.20 34.85 -14.76
N ASN A 421 33.21 35.73 -14.86
CA ASN A 421 34.52 35.53 -14.24
C ASN A 421 35.18 34.16 -14.56
N GLY A 422 34.82 33.61 -15.73
CA GLY A 422 35.23 32.29 -16.23
C GLY A 422 34.49 31.09 -15.61
N GLY A 423 33.48 31.27 -14.75
CA GLY A 423 32.91 30.18 -13.95
C GLY A 423 33.55 30.07 -12.57
N ARG A 424 33.91 31.21 -11.96
CA ARG A 424 34.37 31.28 -10.58
C ARG A 424 33.50 32.20 -9.74
N THR A 425 33.09 31.72 -8.58
CA THR A 425 32.23 32.44 -7.65
C THR A 425 32.74 32.29 -6.21
N THR A 426 32.16 33.07 -5.30
CA THR A 426 32.29 32.86 -3.84
C THR A 426 31.07 32.09 -3.37
N SER A 427 31.24 31.24 -2.35
CA SER A 427 30.11 30.86 -1.50
C SER A 427 29.88 31.96 -0.46
N ALA A 428 28.62 32.20 -0.08
CA ALA A 428 28.29 33.08 1.04
C ALA A 428 28.86 32.58 2.39
N TYR A 429 29.27 31.31 2.42
CA TYR A 429 29.82 30.61 3.59
C TYR A 429 31.35 30.46 3.51
N MET A 430 32.04 31.11 2.58
CA MET A 430 33.50 31.18 2.61
C MET A 430 33.96 32.27 3.59
N PRO A 431 34.88 31.98 4.53
CA PRO A 431 35.43 33.00 5.42
C PRO A 431 36.09 34.18 4.69
N ALA A 432 36.06 35.35 5.31
CA ALA A 432 36.72 36.52 4.76
C ALA A 432 38.24 36.27 4.64
N ASN A 433 38.83 36.61 3.49
CA ASN A 433 40.24 36.40 3.14
C ASN A 433 40.67 34.93 2.90
N SER A 434 39.79 33.94 3.04
CA SER A 434 40.07 32.56 2.57
C SER A 434 39.89 32.43 1.05
N PHE A 435 39.35 33.49 0.42
CA PHE A 435 39.10 33.61 -1.00
C PHE A 435 40.00 34.65 -1.66
N ALA A 436 40.81 34.23 -2.63
CA ALA A 436 41.55 35.12 -3.51
C ALA A 436 41.55 34.60 -4.95
N PHE A 437 41.03 35.40 -5.88
CA PHE A 437 41.39 35.24 -7.28
C PHE A 437 42.78 35.83 -7.48
N ALA A 438 43.67 35.09 -8.14
CA ALA A 438 44.81 35.76 -8.73
C ALA A 438 44.33 36.83 -9.74
N ASN A 439 45.12 37.91 -9.90
CA ASN A 439 44.79 39.09 -10.72
C ASN A 439 44.37 38.66 -12.16
N ALA A 440 43.46 39.39 -12.82
CA ALA A 440 42.75 38.87 -14.00
C ALA A 440 43.45 39.08 -15.36
N HIS A 441 44.62 39.74 -15.39
CA HIS A 441 45.41 40.06 -16.59
C HIS A 441 46.94 40.12 -16.34
N PRO A 442 47.67 38.98 -16.48
CA PRO A 442 49.08 38.91 -16.12
C PRO A 442 49.92 39.50 -17.23
N THR A 443 50.78 40.43 -16.86
CA THR A 443 51.71 41.04 -17.81
C THR A 443 53.13 40.48 -17.69
N SER A 444 53.38 39.49 -16.82
CA SER A 444 54.72 38.89 -16.66
C SER A 444 54.70 37.44 -16.14
N THR A 445 55.79 36.70 -16.38
CA THR A 445 56.00 35.31 -15.90
C THR A 445 56.18 35.19 -14.39
N SER A 446 56.27 36.31 -13.66
CA SER A 446 56.22 36.35 -12.19
C SER A 446 54.80 36.51 -11.64
N ASP A 447 53.80 36.76 -12.49
CA ASP A 447 52.41 36.95 -12.10
C ASP A 447 51.59 35.70 -12.47
N VAL A 448 51.52 34.73 -11.55
CA VAL A 448 50.63 33.58 -11.66
C VAL A 448 49.19 34.09 -11.52
N GLN A 449 48.42 34.16 -12.60
CA GLN A 449 47.17 34.94 -12.64
C GLN A 449 45.91 34.17 -13.04
N THR A 450 45.96 32.84 -13.01
CA THR A 450 44.75 32.00 -13.19
C THR A 450 44.72 30.78 -12.29
N SER A 451 45.62 30.69 -11.31
CA SER A 451 45.72 29.57 -10.36
C SER A 451 44.84 29.79 -9.13
N ILE A 452 44.25 28.70 -8.63
CA ILE A 452 44.01 28.57 -7.19
C ILE A 452 45.38 28.27 -6.59
N ASP A 453 46.06 29.32 -6.13
CA ASP A 453 47.41 29.22 -5.53
C ASP A 453 47.34 28.52 -4.16
N ASN A 454 48.50 28.09 -3.65
CA ASN A 454 48.58 27.40 -2.38
C ASN A 454 47.95 28.25 -1.26
N ASN A 455 47.18 27.61 -0.39
CA ASN A 455 46.46 28.24 0.73
C ASN A 455 45.23 29.08 0.33
N HIS A 456 44.64 28.84 -0.84
CA HIS A 456 43.42 29.53 -1.30
C HIS A 456 42.34 28.56 -1.80
N TYR A 457 41.08 29.01 -1.74
CA TYR A 457 39.89 28.22 -2.10
C TYR A 457 38.95 29.00 -3.02
N ALA A 458 38.26 28.33 -3.94
CA ALA A 458 37.27 28.96 -4.83
C ALA A 458 36.17 27.99 -5.25
N VAL A 459 34.96 28.50 -5.50
CA VAL A 459 33.90 27.73 -6.16
C VAL A 459 34.09 27.83 -7.67
N VAL A 460 34.18 26.70 -8.36
CA VAL A 460 34.49 26.63 -9.80
C VAL A 460 33.57 25.67 -10.55
N SER A 461 33.40 25.93 -11.85
CA SER A 461 32.72 25.01 -12.77
C SER A 461 33.66 23.86 -13.18
N PRO A 462 33.32 22.58 -12.92
CA PRO A 462 34.21 21.44 -13.16
C PRO A 462 34.71 21.30 -14.61
N GLY A 463 33.87 21.60 -15.61
CA GLY A 463 34.22 21.49 -17.03
C GLY A 463 35.35 22.40 -17.50
N TYR A 464 35.65 23.45 -16.72
CA TYR A 464 36.64 24.48 -17.05
C TYR A 464 37.97 24.29 -16.32
N ILE A 465 38.10 23.20 -15.57
CA ILE A 465 39.33 22.75 -14.92
C ILE A 465 40.26 22.10 -15.96
N LYS A 466 41.54 22.50 -16.04
CA LYS A 466 42.53 21.96 -16.99
C LYS A 466 43.82 21.51 -16.28
N ASN A 467 44.48 20.50 -16.88
CA ASN A 467 45.84 20.10 -16.52
C ASN A 467 46.89 20.92 -17.33
N GLY A 468 47.89 21.49 -16.63
CA GLY A 468 49.10 22.06 -17.24
C GLY A 468 49.02 23.52 -17.70
N TRP A 469 50.20 24.10 -17.96
CA TRP A 469 50.40 25.47 -18.46
C TRP A 469 50.43 25.49 -20.00
N ASN A 470 49.46 26.13 -20.66
CA ASN A 470 49.53 26.41 -22.10
C ASN A 470 49.40 27.92 -22.38
N PRO A 471 50.52 28.65 -22.50
CA PRO A 471 50.50 30.09 -22.75
C PRO A 471 50.00 30.47 -24.16
N ALA A 472 49.76 29.52 -25.07
CA ALA A 472 49.36 29.79 -26.45
C ALA A 472 47.83 29.86 -26.68
N ASN A 473 47.00 29.43 -25.72
CA ASN A 473 45.54 29.46 -25.83
C ASN A 473 44.93 30.09 -24.56
N LEU A 474 44.87 31.42 -24.53
CA LEU A 474 44.30 32.24 -23.45
C LEU A 474 42.75 32.23 -23.42
N THR A 475 42.12 31.10 -23.71
CA THR A 475 40.65 30.97 -23.65
C THR A 475 40.25 30.42 -22.28
N SER A 476 40.02 31.29 -21.29
CA SER A 476 39.19 31.02 -20.09
C SER A 476 39.38 29.67 -19.36
N TYR A 477 40.61 29.21 -19.08
CA TYR A 477 40.84 27.95 -18.35
C TYR A 477 41.52 28.17 -17.00
N PHE A 478 41.20 27.31 -16.02
CA PHE A 478 41.73 27.39 -14.65
C PHE A 478 42.83 26.39 -14.39
N TRP A 479 43.87 26.86 -13.71
CA TRP A 479 44.82 25.96 -13.06
C TRP A 479 44.27 25.60 -11.69
N THR A 480 43.76 24.38 -11.58
CA THR A 480 43.62 23.67 -10.31
C THR A 480 44.89 22.83 -10.13
N PRO A 481 45.20 22.35 -8.91
CA PRO A 481 46.36 21.51 -8.68
C PRO A 481 46.51 20.40 -9.74
N ALA A 482 47.53 20.55 -10.57
CA ALA A 482 47.79 19.67 -11.70
C ALA A 482 48.41 18.36 -11.20
N PHE A 483 47.76 17.24 -11.51
CA PHE A 483 48.38 15.93 -11.47
C PHE A 483 49.66 15.97 -12.33
N TYR A 484 50.84 15.90 -11.69
CA TYR A 484 52.13 15.85 -12.38
C TYR A 484 52.30 14.49 -13.09
N GLY A 485 51.64 14.34 -14.24
CA GLY A 485 51.79 13.20 -15.14
C GLY A 485 51.04 13.45 -16.43
N GLU A 486 51.59 12.98 -17.55
CA GLU A 486 51.04 13.10 -18.92
C GLU A 486 49.65 12.41 -19.11
N ASN A 487 49.03 11.93 -18.02
CA ASN A 487 47.78 11.17 -17.99
C ASN A 487 46.72 11.74 -17.02
N GLY A 488 46.79 13.02 -16.63
CA GLY A 488 45.71 13.66 -15.85
C GLY A 488 44.37 13.69 -16.61
N PRO A 489 43.22 13.85 -15.93
CA PRO A 489 41.92 13.87 -16.59
C PRO A 489 41.92 14.92 -17.71
N GLU A 490 41.55 14.50 -18.92
CA GLU A 490 41.42 15.42 -20.05
C GLU A 490 40.42 16.54 -19.71
N ALA A 491 40.56 17.67 -20.40
CA ALA A 491 39.59 18.74 -20.32
C ALA A 491 38.14 18.23 -20.48
N GLY A 492 37.27 18.50 -19.49
CA GLY A 492 35.90 17.99 -19.48
C GLY A 492 35.72 16.59 -18.86
N ALA A 493 36.75 15.95 -18.32
CA ALA A 493 36.59 14.67 -17.64
C ALA A 493 36.12 14.79 -16.17
N ILE A 494 36.14 16.00 -15.59
CA ILE A 494 35.68 16.25 -14.21
C ILE A 494 34.26 16.82 -14.27
N THR A 495 33.37 16.20 -13.51
CA THR A 495 31.98 16.61 -13.30
C THR A 495 31.75 16.85 -11.82
N ASP A 496 30.77 17.68 -11.48
CA ASP A 496 30.22 17.73 -10.12
C ASP A 496 29.61 16.35 -9.77
N ILE A 497 29.17 16.14 -8.53
CA ILE A 497 28.61 14.83 -8.17
C ILE A 497 27.28 14.54 -8.88
N SER A 498 26.61 15.57 -9.40
CA SER A 498 25.41 15.42 -10.23
C SER A 498 25.72 14.96 -11.68
N GLY A 499 27.00 14.89 -12.05
CA GLY A 499 27.47 14.42 -13.36
C GLY A 499 27.53 15.51 -14.43
N THR A 500 27.41 16.77 -14.04
CA THR A 500 27.45 17.93 -14.93
C THR A 500 28.80 18.63 -14.92
N GLN A 501 29.15 19.21 -16.06
CA GLN A 501 30.34 20.05 -16.19
C GLN A 501 30.07 21.51 -15.80
N GLU A 502 28.81 21.94 -15.80
CA GLU A 502 28.38 23.33 -15.56
C GLU A 502 27.85 23.56 -14.13
N GLY A 503 27.86 22.53 -13.26
CA GLY A 503 27.65 22.66 -11.82
C GLY A 503 28.76 23.42 -11.11
N ALA A 504 28.82 23.34 -9.78
CA ALA A 504 29.82 24.03 -8.98
C ALA A 504 30.49 23.06 -7.99
N VAL A 505 31.80 23.18 -7.83
CA VAL A 505 32.55 22.47 -6.79
C VAL A 505 33.44 23.45 -6.06
N MET A 506 33.64 23.26 -4.76
CA MET A 506 34.68 24.01 -4.04
C MET A 506 36.03 23.35 -4.31
N ALA A 507 36.98 24.10 -4.83
CA ALA A 507 38.32 23.64 -5.10
C ALA A 507 39.33 24.08 -4.04
N ILE A 508 40.10 23.10 -3.56
CA ILE A 508 41.00 23.23 -2.42
C ILE A 508 42.43 22.84 -2.83
N ASN A 509 43.35 23.80 -2.71
CA ASN A 509 44.80 23.62 -2.84
C ASN A 509 45.45 24.07 -1.52
N ALA A 510 45.33 23.21 -0.50
CA ALA A 510 45.55 23.65 0.88
C ALA A 510 47.03 23.69 1.30
N ASP A 511 47.92 22.94 0.65
CA ASP A 511 49.36 22.88 0.99
C ASP A 511 49.55 22.75 2.52
N THR A 512 50.22 23.73 3.15
CA THR A 512 50.47 23.80 4.59
C THR A 512 49.41 24.57 5.38
N SER A 513 48.50 25.29 4.70
CA SER A 513 47.44 26.05 5.36
C SER A 513 46.40 25.12 6.00
N LEU A 514 46.04 25.45 7.24
CA LEU A 514 44.95 24.84 7.99
C LEU A 514 43.79 25.82 8.13
N ASP A 515 43.72 26.82 7.25
CA ASP A 515 42.66 27.82 7.27
C ASP A 515 41.31 27.20 6.88
N VAL A 516 40.24 27.84 7.34
CA VAL A 516 38.87 27.42 7.08
C VAL A 516 38.47 27.79 5.67
N PHE A 517 37.91 26.83 4.92
CA PHE A 517 37.42 27.05 3.56
C PHE A 517 35.89 27.19 3.48
N TYR A 518 35.16 26.70 4.49
CA TYR A 518 33.71 26.82 4.58
C TYR A 518 33.29 26.98 6.04
N GLU A 519 32.40 27.92 6.33
CA GLU A 519 31.92 28.27 7.65
C GLU A 519 30.42 28.60 7.60
N ARG A 520 29.62 27.92 8.42
CA ARG A 520 28.17 28.13 8.45
C ARG A 520 27.59 28.04 9.86
N ASP A 521 26.67 28.94 10.15
CA ASP A 521 25.85 28.87 11.36
C ASP A 521 24.94 27.62 11.31
N ILE A 522 24.93 26.84 12.39
CA ILE A 522 24.11 25.63 12.53
C ILE A 522 23.27 25.68 13.80
N ASN A 523 22.07 25.11 13.70
CA ASN A 523 21.18 24.89 14.84
C ASN A 523 21.12 23.40 15.15
N VAL A 524 21.57 23.02 16.33
CA VAL A 524 21.58 21.63 16.82
C VAL A 524 20.89 21.52 18.16
N LEU A 525 20.30 20.36 18.45
CA LEU A 525 19.53 20.08 19.65
C LEU A 525 20.38 19.24 20.62
N GLN A 526 20.19 19.44 21.93
CA GLN A 526 20.86 18.63 22.95
C GLN A 526 20.33 17.20 22.99
N GLY A 527 21.22 16.24 23.27
CA GLY A 527 20.88 14.81 23.31
C GLY A 527 20.78 14.16 21.93
N GLU A 528 20.96 14.93 20.86
CA GLU A 528 20.81 14.46 19.48
C GLU A 528 22.17 14.18 18.83
N THR A 529 22.14 13.32 17.81
CA THR A 529 23.31 12.96 17.00
C THR A 529 23.13 13.46 15.57
N TYR A 530 24.24 13.88 14.97
CA TYR A 530 24.27 14.46 13.64
C TYR A 530 25.33 13.78 12.77
N ARG A 531 25.01 13.65 11.47
CA ARG A 531 25.90 13.24 10.39
C ARG A 531 26.22 14.44 9.52
N ALA A 532 27.49 14.79 9.46
CA ALA A 532 28.03 15.74 8.50
C ALA A 532 28.54 14.95 7.28
N GLY A 533 27.92 15.14 6.13
CA GLY A 533 28.25 14.43 4.89
C GLY A 533 28.78 15.38 3.83
N PHE A 534 29.74 14.95 3.02
CA PHE A 534 30.20 15.68 1.84
C PHE A 534 30.85 14.72 0.83
N TRP A 535 30.81 15.09 -0.43
CA TRP A 535 31.55 14.39 -1.48
C TRP A 535 32.90 15.05 -1.69
N MET A 536 33.95 14.24 -1.79
CA MET A 536 35.30 14.71 -2.06
C MET A 536 35.87 14.04 -3.32
N TYR A 537 36.41 14.83 -4.24
CA TYR A 537 37.20 14.34 -5.37
C TYR A 537 38.69 14.54 -5.10
N LEU A 538 39.44 13.46 -4.86
CA LEU A 538 40.87 13.56 -4.58
C LEU A 538 41.66 13.75 -5.88
N VAL A 539 42.31 14.90 -6.03
CA VAL A 539 43.18 15.20 -7.18
C VAL A 539 44.59 14.70 -6.91
N GLU A 540 45.16 15.09 -5.77
CA GLU A 540 46.49 14.66 -5.31
C GLU A 540 46.52 14.63 -3.78
N GLY A 541 46.71 13.45 -3.22
CA GLY A 541 46.87 13.24 -1.79
C GLY A 541 48.33 13.23 -1.34
N PRO A 542 48.55 12.93 -0.05
CA PRO A 542 47.52 12.66 0.95
C PRO A 542 46.65 13.90 1.25
N ALA A 543 45.36 13.69 1.51
CA ALA A 543 44.43 14.74 1.94
C ALA A 543 43.70 14.32 3.21
N ARG A 544 43.36 15.29 4.06
CA ARG A 544 42.56 15.10 5.28
C ARG A 544 41.75 16.35 5.57
N ILE A 545 40.49 16.17 5.95
CA ILE A 545 39.56 17.26 6.23
C ILE A 545 39.16 17.20 7.69
N ALA A 546 39.12 18.35 8.35
CA ALA A 546 38.54 18.50 9.67
C ALA A 546 37.29 19.37 9.61
N ILE A 547 36.34 19.02 10.47
CA ILE A 547 35.16 19.79 10.80
C ILE A 547 35.33 20.26 12.24
N ASP A 548 35.40 21.57 12.44
CA ASP A 548 35.41 22.20 13.75
C ASP A 548 34.00 22.71 14.08
N ILE A 549 33.57 22.52 15.34
CA ILE A 549 32.34 23.11 15.88
C ILE A 549 32.73 24.16 16.89
N LYS A 550 32.25 25.37 16.72
CA LYS A 550 32.56 26.52 17.59
C LYS A 550 31.32 27.22 18.08
N GLU A 551 31.46 27.90 19.22
CA GLU A 551 30.50 28.91 19.66
C GLU A 551 30.70 30.19 18.84
N LYS A 552 29.67 30.70 18.14
CA LYS A 552 29.79 31.84 17.22
C LYS A 552 30.27 33.12 17.89
N ASP A 553 29.73 33.42 19.07
CA ASP A 553 30.01 34.69 19.76
C ASP A 553 31.45 34.77 20.30
N THR A 554 31.98 33.64 20.77
CA THR A 554 33.29 33.60 21.43
C THR A 554 34.41 33.00 20.57
N GLY A 555 34.04 32.28 19.50
CA GLY A 555 34.96 31.48 18.69
C GLY A 555 35.54 30.26 19.42
N LYS A 556 35.01 29.90 20.61
CA LYS A 556 35.55 28.79 21.40
C LYS A 556 35.28 27.46 20.68
N LEU A 557 36.32 26.64 20.52
CA LEU A 557 36.23 25.29 19.97
C LEU A 557 35.48 24.35 20.93
N MET A 558 34.43 23.71 20.44
CA MET A 558 33.60 22.72 21.13
C MET A 558 34.00 21.29 20.76
N GLY A 559 34.54 21.09 19.55
CA GLY A 559 35.05 19.80 19.10
C GLY A 559 35.59 19.87 17.67
N THR A 560 36.46 18.92 17.34
CA THR A 560 37.02 18.73 16.00
C THR A 560 36.83 17.28 15.58
N PHE A 561 36.32 17.06 14.38
CA PHE A 561 36.20 15.73 13.77
C PHE A 561 37.02 15.71 12.49
N SER A 562 37.94 14.77 12.37
CA SER A 562 38.76 14.64 11.18
C SER A 562 38.38 13.38 10.41
N SER A 563 38.40 13.47 9.09
CA SER A 563 38.36 12.31 8.22
C SER A 563 39.58 11.42 8.42
N ASP A 564 39.49 10.20 7.88
CA ASP A 564 40.69 9.41 7.56
C ASP A 564 41.60 10.18 6.60
N THR A 565 42.87 9.77 6.54
CA THR A 565 43.79 10.27 5.52
C THR A 565 43.55 9.55 4.20
N PHE A 566 43.31 10.30 3.14
CA PHE A 566 43.08 9.77 1.80
C PHE A 566 44.39 9.78 0.99
N PRO A 567 45.07 8.63 0.79
CA PRO A 567 46.34 8.58 0.07
C PRO A 567 46.16 8.61 -1.46
N ASN A 568 47.26 8.77 -2.20
CA ASN A 568 47.28 8.49 -3.64
C ASN A 568 47.16 6.98 -3.87
N SER A 569 45.97 6.52 -4.25
CA SER A 569 45.70 5.11 -4.58
C SER A 569 44.67 5.01 -5.71
N GLY A 570 44.64 3.89 -6.43
CA GLY A 570 43.64 3.65 -7.48
C GLY A 570 42.18 3.61 -6.97
N ASN A 571 41.96 3.55 -5.66
CA ASN A 571 40.63 3.58 -5.05
C ASN A 571 40.17 4.99 -4.65
N THR A 572 41.09 5.94 -4.51
CA THR A 572 40.83 7.27 -3.96
C THR A 572 41.10 8.38 -4.97
N GLN A 573 42.21 8.31 -5.69
CA GLN A 573 42.63 9.36 -6.61
C GLN A 573 41.77 9.35 -7.89
N GLY A 574 41.34 10.54 -8.31
CA GLY A 574 40.53 10.74 -9.52
C GLY A 574 39.09 10.23 -9.41
N LYS A 575 38.57 10.08 -8.19
CA LYS A 575 37.21 9.57 -7.92
C LYS A 575 36.52 10.40 -6.85
N TRP A 576 35.20 10.50 -6.97
CA TRP A 576 34.34 11.02 -5.91
C TRP A 576 34.21 10.00 -4.77
N ILE A 577 34.42 10.47 -3.55
CA ILE A 577 34.38 9.71 -2.30
C ILE A 577 33.34 10.35 -1.41
N ASN A 578 32.34 9.60 -0.94
CA ASN A 578 31.43 10.08 0.10
C ASN A 578 32.15 10.01 1.45
N VAL A 579 32.18 11.13 2.17
CA VAL A 579 32.78 11.24 3.49
C VAL A 579 31.69 11.60 4.49
N GLU A 580 31.55 10.79 5.54
CA GLU A 580 30.56 10.98 6.59
C GLU A 580 31.24 11.01 7.95
N LEU A 581 30.99 12.07 8.71
CA LEU A 581 31.49 12.28 10.05
C LEU A 581 30.33 12.45 11.01
N TYR A 582 30.45 11.92 12.23
CA TYR A 582 29.36 11.80 13.18
C TYR A 582 29.71 12.48 14.50
N PHE A 583 28.76 13.24 15.04
CA PHE A 583 28.93 13.87 16.36
C PHE A 583 27.63 13.93 17.16
N SER A 584 27.76 13.86 18.49
CA SER A 584 26.62 13.95 19.40
C SER A 584 26.71 15.18 20.30
N VAL A 585 25.56 15.79 20.57
CA VAL A 585 25.42 16.91 21.49
C VAL A 585 25.01 16.37 22.86
N PRO A 586 25.78 16.60 23.94
CA PRO A 586 25.45 16.03 25.25
C PRO A 586 24.20 16.68 25.87
N THR A 587 23.50 15.93 26.73
CA THR A 587 22.44 16.47 27.61
C THR A 587 23.06 17.00 28.89
N VAL A 588 22.93 18.29 29.20
CA VAL A 588 23.49 18.90 30.42
C VAL A 588 22.43 19.71 31.19
N ALA A 589 22.34 19.47 32.50
CA ALA A 589 21.24 19.99 33.35
C ALA A 589 21.39 21.44 33.82
N GLU A 590 22.62 21.98 33.90
CA GLU A 590 22.91 23.26 34.58
C GLU A 590 23.45 24.37 33.67
N ALA A 591 23.58 24.11 32.37
CA ALA A 591 23.93 25.11 31.38
C ALA A 591 23.13 24.82 30.12
N PRO A 592 22.41 25.78 29.53
CA PRO A 592 21.97 25.57 28.18
C PRO A 592 23.27 25.45 27.36
N CYS A 593 23.50 24.34 26.66
CA CYS A 593 24.07 24.48 25.32
C CYS A 593 23.03 25.33 24.59
N GLY A 594 23.14 26.66 24.77
CA GLY A 594 22.18 27.65 24.34
C GLY A 594 22.27 27.67 22.84
N ILE A 595 21.41 26.88 22.22
CA ILE A 595 21.06 26.95 20.82
C ILE A 595 20.75 28.41 20.57
N GLY A 596 21.65 29.03 19.84
CA GLY A 596 21.74 30.47 19.70
C GLY A 596 22.55 30.76 18.47
N ASP A 597 23.73 30.15 18.36
CA ASP A 597 24.66 30.41 17.28
C ASP A 597 25.90 29.49 17.38
N LEU A 598 25.83 28.23 16.89
CA LEU A 598 27.04 27.43 16.67
C LEU A 598 27.51 27.61 15.23
N VAL A 599 28.82 27.49 15.03
CA VAL A 599 29.43 27.56 13.71
C VAL A 599 30.08 26.22 13.40
N MET A 600 29.76 25.68 12.23
CA MET A 600 30.43 24.53 11.64
C MET A 600 31.44 25.02 10.60
N GLU A 601 32.70 24.66 10.80
CA GLU A 601 33.81 25.05 9.93
C GLU A 601 34.44 23.81 9.30
N PHE A 602 34.64 23.83 7.98
CA PHE A 602 35.43 22.83 7.28
C PHE A 602 36.79 23.42 6.94
N ARG A 603 37.84 22.69 7.28
CA ARG A 603 39.22 23.08 7.00
C ARG A 603 40.07 21.90 6.58
N ASN A 604 41.19 22.23 5.95
CA ASN A 604 42.26 21.27 5.79
C ASN A 604 42.80 20.80 7.15
N ASP A 605 43.14 19.51 7.24
CA ASP A 605 43.68 18.89 8.46
C ASP A 605 44.99 18.15 8.21
N LEU A 606 45.68 18.51 7.13
CA LEU A 606 47.01 17.99 6.82
C LEU A 606 47.95 19.13 6.44
N ASN A 607 48.96 19.40 7.26
CA ASN A 607 50.04 20.32 6.93
C ASN A 607 51.07 19.59 6.05
N SER A 608 50.91 19.66 4.73
CA SER A 608 51.78 18.97 3.79
C SER A 608 52.04 19.80 2.53
N ASN A 609 53.31 20.01 2.22
CA ASN A 609 53.77 20.67 1.00
C ASN A 609 53.95 19.75 -0.21
N THR A 610 53.40 18.53 -0.12
CA THR A 610 53.41 17.54 -1.19
C THR A 610 52.00 16.99 -1.36
N GLY A 611 51.25 17.51 -2.33
CA GLY A 611 49.85 17.15 -2.58
C GLY A 611 48.85 17.98 -1.76
N ASN A 612 47.77 17.34 -1.31
CA ASN A 612 46.66 17.92 -0.54
C ASN A 612 45.68 18.78 -1.36
N ASN A 613 45.31 18.21 -2.51
CA ASN A 613 44.57 18.83 -3.58
C ASN A 613 43.28 18.06 -3.83
N TYR A 614 42.14 18.71 -3.63
CA TYR A 614 40.84 18.04 -3.72
C TYR A 614 39.72 19.02 -4.04
N TYR A 615 38.60 18.47 -4.47
CA TYR A 615 37.34 19.20 -4.62
C TYR A 615 36.34 18.68 -3.62
N ILE A 616 35.44 19.55 -3.13
CA ILE A 616 34.31 19.19 -2.29
C ILE A 616 33.01 19.62 -2.96
N ASP A 617 31.98 18.82 -2.76
CA ASP A 617 30.62 19.05 -3.24
C ASP A 617 29.57 18.46 -2.26
N ASN A 618 28.31 18.87 -2.38
CA ASN A 618 27.16 18.35 -1.64
C ASN A 618 27.38 18.24 -0.11
N LEU A 619 27.69 19.36 0.54
CA LEU A 619 27.79 19.41 1.99
C LEU A 619 26.41 19.25 2.61
N THR A 620 26.32 18.42 3.64
CA THR A 620 25.09 18.15 4.38
C THR A 620 25.37 18.13 5.87
N LEU A 621 24.38 18.55 6.63
CA LEU A 621 24.24 18.22 8.04
C LEU A 621 22.86 17.62 8.25
N THR A 622 22.81 16.40 8.78
CA THR A 622 21.57 15.65 8.99
C THR A 622 21.50 15.22 10.45
N ARG A 623 20.38 15.51 11.13
CA ARG A 623 20.08 14.95 12.45
C ARG A 623 19.60 13.51 12.27
N LEU A 624 20.08 12.61 13.12
CA LEU A 624 19.72 11.20 13.10
C LEU A 624 18.87 10.86 14.33
N GLY A 625 17.87 10.01 14.14
CA GLY A 625 17.15 9.39 15.25
C GLY A 625 18.08 8.55 16.12
N SER A 626 17.81 8.49 17.42
CA SER A 626 18.66 7.82 18.42
C SER A 626 18.91 6.33 18.18
N LEU A 627 18.03 5.67 17.42
CA LEU A 627 18.12 4.26 17.08
C LEU A 627 18.75 3.98 15.72
N CYS A 628 19.10 5.02 14.96
CA CYS A 628 19.77 4.86 13.68
C CYS A 628 21.13 4.14 13.83
N PRO A 629 21.53 3.32 12.85
CA PRO A 629 22.86 2.72 12.84
C PRO A 629 23.93 3.82 12.85
N MET A 630 24.85 3.76 13.81
CA MET A 630 25.93 4.73 13.95
C MET A 630 27.27 4.02 14.20
N PRO A 631 28.40 4.68 13.91
CA PRO A 631 29.71 4.19 14.35
C PRO A 631 29.73 3.98 15.88
N ALA A 632 30.48 2.99 16.35
CA ALA A 632 30.45 2.55 17.76
C ALA A 632 30.80 3.64 18.80
N THR A 633 31.46 4.72 18.40
CA THR A 633 31.80 5.86 19.26
C THR A 633 31.72 7.17 18.46
N PRO A 634 30.55 7.81 18.33
CA PRO A 634 30.49 9.17 17.81
C PRO A 634 31.20 10.11 18.80
N LEU A 635 31.96 11.09 18.30
CA LEU A 635 32.61 12.05 19.17
C LEU A 635 31.54 12.96 19.82
N VAL A 636 31.68 13.21 21.12
CA VAL A 636 30.78 14.09 21.86
C VAL A 636 31.43 15.47 21.96
N ILE A 637 30.74 16.53 21.50
CA ILE A 637 31.26 17.91 21.64
C ILE A 637 31.20 18.37 23.10
N GLU A 638 32.15 19.21 23.52
CA GLU A 638 32.11 19.86 24.83
C GLU A 638 31.07 20.99 24.83
N CYS A 639 30.22 21.09 25.86
CA CYS A 639 29.37 22.28 26.04
C CYS A 639 30.08 23.35 26.90
N PRO A 640 29.83 24.66 26.66
CA PRO A 640 30.41 25.74 27.46
C PRO A 640 29.97 25.66 28.93
N LYS A 641 30.88 25.97 29.87
CA LYS A 641 30.54 26.16 31.29
C LYS A 641 29.95 27.56 31.47
N PRO A 642 28.93 27.76 32.34
CA PRO A 642 28.35 29.07 32.55
C PRO A 642 29.39 30.03 33.15
N SER A 643 29.54 31.20 32.53
CA SER A 643 30.38 32.28 33.04
C SER A 643 29.81 32.80 34.36
N ILE A 644 30.48 32.55 35.48
CA ILE A 644 30.15 33.20 36.76
C ILE A 644 30.46 34.69 36.62
N ILE A 645 29.45 35.53 36.43
CA ILE A 645 29.60 36.98 36.55
C ILE A 645 29.76 37.30 38.04
N ILE A 646 31.00 37.45 38.49
CA ILE A 646 31.28 38.06 39.80
C ILE A 646 31.01 39.56 39.66
N THR A 647 29.81 40.01 40.05
CA THR A 647 29.56 41.43 40.25
C THR A 647 30.36 41.89 41.47
N ASN A 648 31.37 42.72 41.22
CA ASN A 648 32.22 43.29 42.26
C ASN A 648 31.36 44.19 43.18
N PRO A 649 31.32 43.99 44.51
CA PRO A 649 30.44 44.77 45.37
C PRO A 649 30.90 46.22 45.44
N MET A 650 29.96 47.14 45.23
CA MET A 650 30.16 48.59 45.25
C MET A 650 31.03 49.09 46.41
N LEU A 651 32.04 49.88 46.05
CA LEU A 651 32.68 50.88 46.91
C LEU A 651 31.61 51.83 47.48
N ARG A 652 31.21 51.62 48.74
CA ARG A 652 30.48 52.63 49.53
C ARG A 652 31.46 53.73 49.93
N SER A 653 31.33 54.90 49.31
CA SER A 653 31.96 56.14 49.78
C SER A 653 31.38 56.53 51.15
N ARG A 654 32.27 56.84 52.10
CA ARG A 654 31.92 57.40 53.41
C ARG A 654 31.56 58.88 53.24
N GLY A 655 30.27 59.20 53.28
CA GLY A 655 29.79 60.56 53.54
C GLY A 655 29.71 60.82 55.04
N ARG A 656 30.61 61.65 55.58
CA ARG A 656 30.55 62.19 56.94
C ARG A 656 30.36 63.70 56.81
N ALA A 657 29.20 64.21 57.22
CA ALA A 657 29.03 65.61 57.60
C ALA A 657 27.99 65.69 58.74
N ARG A 658 28.40 66.29 59.85
CA ARG A 658 27.56 66.73 60.96
C ARG A 658 27.18 68.20 60.73
N ASN A 659 26.04 68.56 61.35
CA ASN A 659 25.40 69.87 61.56
C ASN A 659 24.44 70.30 60.47
#